data_AF-A0A1M3CTM6-F1
#
_entry.id   AF-A0A1M3CTM6-F1
#
_cell.length_a   1.000
_cell.length_b   1.000
_cell.length_c   1.000
_cell.angle_alpha   90.00
_cell.angle_beta   90.00
_cell.angle_gamma   90.00
#
_symmetry.space_group_name_H-M   'P 1'
#
loop_
_entity.id
_entity.type
_entity.pdbx_description
1 polymer ?
#
loop_
_entity_poly.entity_id
_entity_poly.type
_entity_poly.pdbx_seq_one_letter_code
_entity_poly.pdbx_strand_id
1 'polypeptide(L)'
;METRVKEAKILGDYTVVKQIGQGSLGNVYLAEHRFMKKHYILKVLPEELSADRSFIQRFEEDISNLSTLDHPHIVKIHNVSYSHGQYFLVTDCVVDEMGETTNLMQYVLARGKRLEEEELLRLLKQIAQALDYAHDKKLVHRGLKLNNILVSKKTGSSIDLNLSDFGLSRIVGVGAVLTRTYKNVAEALGVSAAIATTKTGQERYAPSIETQKLLPLHASFLQNYVFLAPEQKRLDSSKIVDARADRYAFGILAYYLLMQEFPEGIFEMPSDRHDYRWNWDLLIQNCLQSEPAKRPESLLEEIEKIQSPKPQVKTVQPSLDVLKIQHPSSQTEEVNAGTQRVFNIDETQKSSLKPILKITELERPQTDPDPAAIFQLDTSVKSYKPEYKEVKNIQPLLTDMVVIPGGVFYRGSNDGNRDEVPRHQISLSSYAIDIHPVTNEQFVRFLEIMGGEKDSNHQDIIRLRDSRIKRSGGKLSIESGYAKHPVVGVTWYGAVAYAKWVGKRLPTEAEWEIAARGGMENSLYPMGDDIEKSQANFFSADTTTVMSYIPNDYGLYDMVGNVYEWCQDWYGYNYYEISIQEPENPKGPLQGVYRVLRGGCWKSLKEDLRCSRRHRNNPGTVNGTYGFRCAADVQ
;
A
#
# COMPACT_ATOMS: atom_id res chain seq x y z
N MET A 1 -30.60 -34.38 -36.43
CA MET A 1 -29.93 -33.46 -35.49
C MET A 1 -30.93 -32.37 -35.14
N GLU A 2 -31.61 -32.53 -34.01
CA GLU A 2 -32.62 -31.57 -33.54
C GLU A 2 -31.93 -30.31 -33.00
N THR A 3 -32.19 -29.19 -33.67
CA THR A 3 -31.82 -27.85 -33.23
C THR A 3 -32.66 -27.52 -32.00
N ARG A 4 -32.10 -27.70 -30.79
CA ARG A 4 -32.71 -27.21 -29.55
C ARG A 4 -32.84 -25.67 -29.63
N VAL A 5 -34.06 -25.20 -29.91
CA VAL A 5 -34.45 -23.81 -29.72
C VAL A 5 -34.27 -23.50 -28.24
N LYS A 6 -33.30 -22.64 -27.88
CA LYS A 6 -33.13 -22.15 -26.51
C LYS A 6 -34.40 -21.39 -26.13
N GLU A 7 -35.17 -21.92 -25.18
CA GLU A 7 -36.31 -21.20 -24.61
C GLU A 7 -35.86 -19.83 -24.09
N ALA A 8 -36.58 -18.77 -24.48
CA ALA A 8 -36.28 -17.42 -24.03
C ALA A 8 -36.58 -17.30 -22.54
N LYS A 9 -35.57 -16.92 -21.74
CA LYS A 9 -35.72 -16.73 -20.30
C LYS A 9 -36.62 -15.51 -20.05
N ILE A 10 -37.75 -15.73 -19.37
CA ILE A 10 -38.73 -14.67 -19.02
C ILE A 10 -38.56 -14.31 -17.55
N LEU A 11 -38.47 -13.01 -17.26
CA LEU A 11 -38.42 -12.46 -15.90
C LEU A 11 -39.56 -11.44 -15.74
N GLY A 12 -40.64 -11.85 -15.09
CA GLY A 12 -41.87 -11.06 -14.99
C GLY A 12 -42.43 -10.68 -16.38
N ASP A 13 -42.58 -9.38 -16.62
CA ASP A 13 -43.06 -8.81 -17.89
C ASP A 13 -41.97 -8.60 -18.94
N TYR A 14 -40.76 -9.11 -18.70
CA TYR A 14 -39.60 -8.87 -19.55
C TYR A 14 -39.08 -10.17 -20.16
N THR A 15 -38.72 -10.11 -21.45
CA THR A 15 -38.04 -11.20 -22.16
C THR A 15 -36.56 -10.90 -22.21
N VAL A 16 -35.72 -11.77 -21.66
CA VAL A 16 -34.26 -11.58 -21.68
C VAL A 16 -33.74 -11.76 -23.10
N VAL A 17 -33.05 -10.73 -23.62
CA VAL A 17 -32.44 -10.73 -24.95
C VAL A 17 -31.01 -11.27 -24.85
N LYS A 18 -30.18 -10.67 -23.99
CA LYS A 18 -28.79 -11.11 -23.77
C LYS A 18 -28.30 -10.72 -22.38
N GLN A 19 -27.35 -11.48 -21.85
CA GLN A 19 -26.58 -11.05 -20.68
C GLN A 19 -25.52 -10.05 -21.13
N ILE A 20 -25.47 -8.88 -20.50
CA ILE A 20 -24.51 -7.81 -20.84
C ILE A 20 -23.37 -7.69 -19.82
N GLY A 21 -23.53 -8.26 -18.62
CA GLY A 21 -22.45 -8.29 -17.64
C GLY A 21 -22.82 -8.97 -16.32
N GLN A 22 -21.88 -8.91 -15.39
CA GLN A 22 -22.03 -9.34 -14.00
C GLN A 22 -21.46 -8.24 -13.10
N GLY A 23 -22.32 -7.65 -12.27
CA GLY A 23 -21.99 -6.57 -11.34
C GLY A 23 -21.91 -7.05 -9.89
N SER A 24 -21.71 -6.10 -8.97
CA SER A 24 -21.68 -6.36 -7.51
C SER A 24 -23.02 -6.88 -6.96
N LEU A 25 -24.12 -6.55 -7.64
CA LEU A 25 -25.48 -6.95 -7.33
C LEU A 25 -25.98 -8.17 -8.12
N GLY A 26 -25.12 -8.86 -8.85
CA GLY A 26 -25.50 -10.04 -9.63
C GLY A 26 -25.47 -9.82 -11.13
N ASN A 27 -26.31 -10.56 -11.86
CA ASN A 27 -26.26 -10.59 -13.32
C ASN A 27 -27.05 -9.43 -13.95
N VAL A 28 -26.48 -8.86 -15.02
CA VAL A 28 -27.08 -7.74 -15.74
C VAL A 28 -27.51 -8.20 -17.13
N TYR A 29 -28.79 -8.04 -17.44
CA TYR A 29 -29.39 -8.48 -18.70
C TYR A 29 -29.98 -7.31 -19.47
N LEU A 30 -29.80 -7.31 -20.79
CA LEU A 30 -30.66 -6.57 -21.70
C LEU A 30 -31.96 -7.35 -21.86
N ALA A 31 -33.08 -6.72 -21.61
CA ALA A 31 -34.39 -7.33 -21.76
C ALA A 31 -35.35 -6.41 -22.50
N GLU A 32 -36.32 -7.00 -23.17
CA GLU A 32 -37.39 -6.30 -23.87
C GLU A 32 -38.68 -6.46 -23.06
N HIS A 33 -39.35 -5.34 -22.77
CA HIS A 33 -40.65 -5.37 -22.13
C HIS A 33 -41.69 -5.98 -23.08
N ARG A 34 -42.37 -7.04 -22.65
CA ARG A 34 -43.24 -7.88 -23.51
C ARG A 34 -44.34 -7.09 -24.22
N PHE A 35 -44.94 -6.13 -23.52
CA PHE A 35 -46.02 -5.28 -24.04
C PHE A 35 -45.53 -4.01 -24.74
N MET A 36 -44.71 -3.20 -24.07
CA MET A 36 -44.22 -1.92 -24.62
C MET A 36 -43.18 -2.07 -25.74
N LYS A 37 -42.59 -3.26 -25.92
CA LYS A 37 -41.53 -3.52 -26.91
C LYS A 37 -40.31 -2.59 -26.77
N LYS A 38 -40.13 -2.02 -25.57
CA LYS A 38 -39.01 -1.15 -25.22
C LYS A 38 -37.94 -1.95 -24.49
N HIS A 39 -36.68 -1.63 -24.77
CA HIS A 39 -35.52 -2.26 -24.15
C HIS A 39 -35.18 -1.61 -22.79
N TYR A 40 -34.88 -2.46 -21.83
CA TYR A 40 -34.49 -2.12 -20.46
C TYR A 40 -33.31 -2.96 -20.00
N ILE A 41 -32.63 -2.47 -18.97
CA ILE A 41 -31.60 -3.24 -18.28
C ILE A 41 -32.18 -3.83 -16.99
N LEU A 42 -32.07 -5.15 -16.85
CA LEU A 42 -32.46 -5.88 -15.66
C LEU A 42 -31.23 -6.25 -14.84
N LYS A 43 -31.14 -5.72 -13.62
CA LYS A 43 -30.10 -6.09 -12.65
C LYS A 43 -30.71 -7.08 -11.67
N VAL A 44 -30.42 -8.36 -11.87
CA VAL A 44 -31.02 -9.47 -11.12
C VAL A 44 -30.16 -9.79 -9.92
N LEU A 45 -30.78 -9.72 -8.73
CA LEU A 45 -30.14 -10.05 -7.48
C LEU A 45 -29.92 -11.57 -7.35
N PRO A 46 -28.82 -12.00 -6.70
CA PRO A 46 -28.63 -13.39 -6.33
C PRO A 46 -29.77 -13.91 -5.43
N GLU A 47 -30.01 -15.22 -5.48
CA GLU A 47 -31.05 -15.87 -4.68
C GLU A 47 -30.79 -15.72 -3.19
N GLU A 48 -29.53 -15.74 -2.75
CA GLU A 48 -29.18 -15.63 -1.34
C GLU A 48 -29.55 -14.26 -0.76
N LEU A 49 -29.45 -13.19 -1.58
CA LEU A 49 -29.93 -11.86 -1.19
C LEU A 49 -31.44 -11.78 -1.19
N SER A 50 -32.05 -12.39 -2.20
CA SER A 50 -33.50 -12.37 -2.36
C SER A 50 -34.21 -13.13 -1.22
N ALA A 51 -33.51 -14.07 -0.57
CA ALA A 51 -34.00 -14.81 0.58
C ALA A 51 -33.76 -14.11 1.94
N ASP A 52 -32.84 -13.15 2.03
CA ASP A 52 -32.54 -12.42 3.28
C ASP A 52 -33.56 -11.31 3.53
N ARG A 53 -34.51 -11.57 4.45
CA ARG A 53 -35.55 -10.60 4.82
C ARG A 53 -35.01 -9.28 5.34
N SER A 54 -33.89 -9.31 6.08
CA SER A 54 -33.29 -8.09 6.64
C SER A 54 -32.70 -7.21 5.54
N PHE A 55 -32.13 -7.84 4.51
CA PHE A 55 -31.61 -7.17 3.34
C PHE A 55 -32.74 -6.61 2.48
N ILE A 56 -33.79 -7.39 2.21
CA ILE A 56 -34.93 -6.93 1.40
C ILE A 56 -35.62 -5.73 2.05
N GLN A 57 -35.79 -5.71 3.37
CA GLN A 57 -36.35 -4.55 4.05
C GLN A 57 -35.49 -3.27 3.85
N ARG A 58 -34.16 -3.36 4.02
CA ARG A 58 -33.25 -2.24 3.73
C ARG A 58 -33.27 -1.84 2.25
N PHE A 59 -33.40 -2.83 1.36
CA PHE A 59 -33.43 -2.65 -0.08
C PHE A 59 -34.68 -1.89 -0.53
N GLU A 60 -35.85 -2.20 0.02
CA GLU A 60 -37.09 -1.47 -0.23
C GLU A 60 -37.03 -0.03 0.30
N GLU A 61 -36.50 0.18 1.50
CA GLU A 61 -36.32 1.52 2.12
C GLU A 61 -35.36 2.42 1.30
N ASP A 62 -34.24 1.87 0.84
CA ASP A 62 -33.22 2.63 0.11
C ASP A 62 -33.61 2.90 -1.35
N ILE A 63 -34.32 1.98 -2.01
CA ILE A 63 -34.72 2.16 -3.41
C ILE A 63 -35.76 3.25 -3.59
N SER A 64 -36.68 3.40 -2.62
CA SER A 64 -37.64 4.51 -2.64
C SER A 64 -36.91 5.84 -2.81
N ASN A 65 -35.84 6.06 -2.02
CA ASN A 65 -35.01 7.26 -2.11
C ASN A 65 -34.26 7.37 -3.45
N LEU A 66 -33.68 6.27 -3.94
CA LEU A 66 -32.94 6.26 -5.23
C LEU A 66 -33.84 6.54 -6.44
N SER A 67 -35.10 6.08 -6.41
CA SER A 67 -36.06 6.31 -7.49
C SER A 67 -36.47 7.78 -7.66
N THR A 68 -36.20 8.62 -6.64
CA THR A 68 -36.45 10.07 -6.70
C THR A 68 -35.38 10.86 -7.47
N LEU A 69 -34.29 10.20 -7.88
CA LEU A 69 -33.25 10.82 -8.69
C LEU A 69 -33.75 10.98 -10.13
N ASP A 70 -33.79 12.22 -10.59
CA ASP A 70 -34.17 12.58 -11.95
C ASP A 70 -33.15 13.60 -12.46
N HIS A 71 -32.15 13.12 -13.20
CA HIS A 71 -31.03 13.91 -13.69
C HIS A 71 -30.57 13.35 -15.04
N PRO A 72 -30.24 14.20 -16.04
CA PRO A 72 -29.88 13.76 -17.39
C PRO A 72 -28.65 12.84 -17.46
N HIS A 73 -27.78 12.89 -16.45
CA HIS A 73 -26.56 12.09 -16.36
C HIS A 73 -26.62 11.00 -15.28
N ILE A 74 -27.81 10.62 -14.80
CA ILE A 74 -28.01 9.50 -13.87
C ILE A 74 -29.01 8.53 -14.50
N VAL A 75 -28.65 7.25 -14.57
CA VAL A 75 -29.55 6.22 -15.10
C VAL A 75 -30.78 6.09 -14.19
N LYS A 76 -31.96 6.31 -14.77
CA LYS A 76 -33.23 6.22 -14.06
C LYS A 76 -33.59 4.79 -13.69
N ILE A 77 -34.00 4.60 -12.45
CA ILE A 77 -34.58 3.36 -11.94
C ILE A 77 -36.09 3.47 -12.13
N HIS A 78 -36.69 2.59 -12.94
CA HIS A 78 -38.13 2.61 -13.23
C HIS A 78 -38.92 1.86 -12.17
N ASN A 79 -38.50 0.64 -11.87
CA ASN A 79 -39.15 -0.18 -10.86
C ASN A 79 -38.23 -1.31 -10.36
N VAL A 80 -38.68 -1.92 -9.28
CA VAL A 80 -38.18 -3.20 -8.78
C VAL A 80 -39.29 -4.22 -8.98
N SER A 81 -38.93 -5.41 -9.40
CA SER A 81 -39.85 -6.52 -9.55
C SER A 81 -39.25 -7.80 -8.96
N TYR A 82 -40.08 -8.82 -8.80
CA TYR A 82 -39.73 -10.10 -8.23
C TYR A 82 -40.27 -11.21 -9.12
N SER A 83 -39.42 -12.16 -9.49
CA SER A 83 -39.80 -13.29 -10.34
C SER A 83 -38.87 -14.47 -10.08
N HIS A 84 -39.42 -15.69 -10.09
CA HIS A 84 -38.65 -16.94 -9.94
C HIS A 84 -37.72 -16.96 -8.70
N GLY A 85 -38.15 -16.41 -7.56
CA GLY A 85 -37.33 -16.41 -6.35
C GLY A 85 -36.31 -15.27 -6.25
N GLN A 86 -36.24 -14.40 -7.26
CA GLN A 86 -35.22 -13.35 -7.36
C GLN A 86 -35.84 -11.96 -7.52
N TYR A 87 -35.32 -10.99 -6.77
CA TYR A 87 -35.61 -9.57 -7.02
C TYR A 87 -34.73 -9.04 -8.16
N PHE A 88 -35.25 -8.11 -8.95
CA PHE A 88 -34.48 -7.44 -9.99
C PHE A 88 -34.88 -5.97 -10.15
N LEU A 89 -33.89 -5.11 -10.42
CA LEU A 89 -34.11 -3.70 -10.74
C LEU A 89 -34.23 -3.53 -12.25
N VAL A 90 -35.14 -2.65 -12.67
CA VAL A 90 -35.32 -2.26 -14.06
C VAL A 90 -34.84 -0.83 -14.22
N THR A 91 -33.87 -0.62 -15.09
CA THR A 91 -33.29 0.69 -15.38
C THR A 91 -33.34 1.00 -16.87
N ASP A 92 -33.17 2.28 -17.21
CA ASP A 92 -33.03 2.69 -18.60
C ASP A 92 -31.88 1.95 -19.31
N CYS A 93 -32.10 1.64 -20.58
CA CYS A 93 -31.08 1.10 -21.47
C CYS A 93 -30.35 2.26 -22.16
N VAL A 94 -29.17 2.59 -21.64
CA VAL A 94 -28.27 3.57 -22.25
C VAL A 94 -27.43 2.87 -23.31
N VAL A 95 -27.52 3.37 -24.54
CA VAL A 95 -26.81 2.83 -25.70
C VAL A 95 -26.03 3.94 -26.41
N ASP A 96 -24.92 3.55 -27.02
CA ASP A 96 -24.07 4.42 -27.83
C ASP A 96 -24.64 4.63 -29.24
N GLU A 97 -23.84 5.25 -30.12
CA GLU A 97 -24.20 5.49 -31.52
C GLU A 97 -24.45 4.21 -32.32
N MET A 98 -23.82 3.10 -31.95
CA MET A 98 -23.97 1.79 -32.58
C MET A 98 -25.17 1.01 -32.01
N GLY A 99 -25.85 1.55 -31.00
CA GLY A 99 -26.94 0.87 -30.32
C GLY A 99 -26.47 -0.17 -29.31
N GLU A 100 -25.20 -0.13 -28.90
CA GLU A 100 -24.62 -1.04 -27.92
C GLU A 100 -24.45 -0.37 -26.55
N THR A 101 -24.48 -1.18 -25.49
CA THR A 101 -24.25 -0.70 -24.12
C THR A 101 -22.75 -0.60 -23.86
N THR A 102 -22.19 0.61 -24.01
CA THR A 102 -20.74 0.85 -23.89
C THR A 102 -20.43 1.63 -22.62
N ASN A 103 -19.47 1.14 -21.83
CA ASN A 103 -18.98 1.85 -20.64
C ASN A 103 -17.75 2.74 -20.97
N LEU A 104 -17.41 3.66 -20.07
CA LEU A 104 -16.34 4.62 -20.29
C LEU A 104 -14.96 3.94 -20.46
N MET A 105 -14.71 2.83 -19.77
CA MET A 105 -13.47 2.06 -19.94
C MET A 105 -13.36 1.52 -21.36
N GLN A 106 -14.40 0.87 -21.87
CA GLN A 106 -14.46 0.35 -23.23
C GLN A 106 -14.32 1.47 -24.27
N TYR A 107 -14.96 2.62 -24.02
CA TYR A 107 -14.86 3.78 -24.91
C TYR A 107 -13.42 4.32 -25.01
N VAL A 108 -12.74 4.50 -23.87
CA VAL A 108 -11.35 4.98 -23.85
C VAL A 108 -10.41 3.97 -24.51
N LEU A 109 -10.57 2.67 -24.21
CA LEU A 109 -9.75 1.61 -24.81
C LEU A 109 -9.96 1.48 -26.32
N ALA A 110 -11.20 1.51 -26.79
CA ALA A 110 -11.53 1.38 -28.22
C ALA A 110 -11.01 2.55 -29.06
N ARG A 111 -10.94 3.75 -28.47
CA ARG A 111 -10.44 4.95 -29.16
C ARG A 111 -8.93 4.90 -29.37
N GLY A 112 -8.17 4.28 -28.45
CA GLY A 112 -6.71 4.13 -28.54
C GLY A 112 -5.90 5.44 -28.57
N LYS A 113 -6.57 6.59 -28.43
CA LYS A 113 -5.99 7.94 -28.40
C LYS A 113 -6.50 8.66 -27.16
N ARG A 114 -5.66 9.53 -26.59
CA ARG A 114 -6.02 10.36 -25.43
C ARG A 114 -7.17 11.30 -25.79
N LEU A 115 -8.01 11.56 -24.79
CA LEU A 115 -9.08 12.55 -24.90
C LEU A 115 -8.46 13.94 -25.01
N GLU A 116 -9.02 14.76 -25.90
CA GLU A 116 -8.64 16.17 -25.95
C GLU A 116 -9.07 16.86 -24.66
N GLU A 117 -8.30 17.86 -24.24
CA GLU A 117 -8.50 18.52 -22.95
C GLU A 117 -9.94 19.05 -22.82
N GLU A 118 -10.47 19.70 -23.87
CA GLU A 118 -11.85 20.21 -23.89
C GLU A 118 -12.91 19.13 -23.76
N GLU A 119 -12.68 17.97 -24.39
CA GLU A 119 -13.60 16.84 -24.29
C GLU A 119 -13.58 16.29 -22.86
N LEU A 120 -12.39 16.08 -22.30
CA LEU A 120 -12.21 15.59 -20.94
C LEU A 120 -12.91 16.48 -19.91
N LEU A 121 -12.74 17.79 -20.00
CA LEU A 121 -13.39 18.75 -19.13
C LEU A 121 -14.92 18.65 -19.21
N ARG A 122 -15.49 18.49 -20.42
CA ARG A 122 -16.94 18.30 -20.58
C ARG A 122 -17.41 17.02 -19.89
N LEU A 123 -16.69 15.91 -20.06
CA LEU A 123 -17.02 14.64 -19.40
C LEU A 123 -16.99 14.75 -17.87
N LEU A 124 -15.92 15.34 -17.34
CA LEU A 124 -15.77 15.56 -15.90
C LEU A 124 -16.85 16.49 -15.35
N LYS A 125 -17.27 17.52 -16.09
CA LYS A 125 -18.40 18.39 -15.71
C LYS A 125 -19.73 17.62 -15.63
N GLN A 126 -20.03 16.75 -16.60
CA GLN A 126 -21.26 15.95 -16.57
C GLN A 126 -21.29 15.01 -15.35
N ILE A 127 -20.16 14.38 -15.02
CA ILE A 127 -20.03 13.50 -13.86
C ILE A 127 -20.16 14.30 -12.56
N ALA A 128 -19.49 15.46 -12.47
CA ALA A 128 -19.58 16.34 -11.31
C ALA A 128 -21.00 16.85 -11.07
N GLN A 129 -21.72 17.27 -12.12
CA GLN A 129 -23.14 17.67 -12.05
C GLN A 129 -24.02 16.56 -11.45
N ALA A 130 -23.84 15.33 -11.93
CA ALA A 130 -24.60 14.19 -11.45
C ALA A 130 -24.31 13.87 -9.98
N LEU A 131 -23.03 13.92 -9.57
CA LEU A 131 -22.63 13.64 -8.19
C LEU A 131 -23.12 14.73 -7.24
N ASP A 132 -22.89 16.00 -7.56
CA ASP A 132 -23.31 17.14 -6.73
C ASP A 132 -24.85 17.16 -6.55
N TYR A 133 -25.61 16.95 -7.63
CA TYR A 133 -27.09 16.83 -7.56
C TYR A 133 -27.57 15.74 -6.59
N ALA A 134 -26.92 14.59 -6.61
CA ALA A 134 -27.28 13.49 -5.73
C ALA A 134 -26.83 13.75 -4.27
N HIS A 135 -25.67 14.38 -4.09
CA HIS A 135 -25.14 14.76 -2.78
C HIS A 135 -26.05 15.79 -2.09
N ASP A 136 -26.62 16.74 -2.83
CA ASP A 136 -27.64 17.68 -2.32
C ASP A 136 -28.88 16.96 -1.77
N LYS A 137 -29.27 15.85 -2.42
CA LYS A 137 -30.34 14.96 -1.95
C LYS A 137 -29.88 13.97 -0.86
N LYS A 138 -28.67 14.13 -0.33
CA LYS A 138 -28.03 13.25 0.68
C LYS A 138 -27.86 11.79 0.21
N LEU A 139 -27.79 11.58 -1.11
CA LEU A 139 -27.55 10.28 -1.73
C LEU A 139 -26.10 10.20 -2.20
N VAL A 140 -25.39 9.15 -1.78
CA VAL A 140 -23.97 8.95 -2.09
C VAL A 140 -23.84 7.75 -3.03
N HIS A 141 -23.01 7.87 -4.06
CA HIS A 141 -22.81 6.81 -5.04
C HIS A 141 -22.04 5.62 -4.45
N ARG A 142 -20.94 5.86 -3.72
CA ARG A 142 -20.09 4.87 -3.03
C ARG A 142 -19.53 3.75 -3.92
N GLY A 143 -19.42 3.99 -5.21
CA GLY A 143 -19.05 2.97 -6.20
C GLY A 143 -18.70 3.56 -7.55
N LEU A 144 -18.24 4.80 -7.58
CA LEU A 144 -17.85 5.48 -8.82
C LEU A 144 -16.59 4.80 -9.39
N LYS A 145 -16.66 4.41 -10.67
CA LYS A 145 -15.57 3.77 -11.43
C LYS A 145 -15.88 3.83 -12.92
N LEU A 146 -14.88 3.63 -13.78
CA LEU A 146 -15.06 3.69 -15.24
C LEU A 146 -16.16 2.75 -15.77
N ASN A 147 -16.28 1.56 -15.19
CA ASN A 147 -17.26 0.55 -15.62
C ASN A 147 -18.71 0.92 -15.26
N ASN A 148 -18.92 1.84 -14.33
CA ASN A 148 -20.25 2.28 -13.89
C ASN A 148 -20.71 3.56 -14.61
N ILE A 149 -19.89 4.09 -15.53
CA ILE A 149 -20.20 5.26 -16.35
C ILE A 149 -20.52 4.77 -17.76
N LEU A 150 -21.76 4.98 -18.20
CA LEU A 150 -22.24 4.56 -19.51
C LEU A 150 -22.16 5.71 -20.51
N VAL A 151 -21.75 5.40 -21.73
CA VAL A 151 -21.69 6.35 -22.84
C VAL A 151 -23.00 6.28 -23.62
N SER A 152 -23.65 7.43 -23.79
CA SER A 152 -24.88 7.60 -24.57
C SER A 152 -24.55 8.13 -25.98
N LYS A 153 -25.57 8.16 -26.84
CA LYS A 153 -25.49 8.76 -28.18
C LYS A 153 -24.96 10.19 -28.12
N LYS A 154 -24.16 10.58 -29.12
CA LYS A 154 -23.65 11.95 -29.23
C LYS A 154 -24.80 12.94 -29.41
N THR A 155 -24.76 13.99 -28.60
CA THR A 155 -25.60 15.17 -28.78
C THR A 155 -24.72 16.27 -29.35
N GLY A 156 -24.73 16.44 -30.68
CA GLY A 156 -23.83 17.36 -31.38
C GLY A 156 -22.41 16.80 -31.52
N SER A 157 -21.39 17.57 -31.13
CA SER A 157 -19.97 17.21 -31.26
C SER A 157 -19.37 16.47 -30.06
N SER A 158 -20.16 16.18 -29.02
CA SER A 158 -19.70 15.53 -27.78
C SER A 158 -20.57 14.33 -27.39
N ILE A 159 -19.97 13.38 -26.66
CA ILE A 159 -20.66 12.26 -26.03
C ILE A 159 -21.35 12.71 -24.73
N ASP A 160 -22.48 12.09 -24.41
CA ASP A 160 -23.15 12.24 -23.12
C ASP A 160 -22.89 11.02 -22.23
N LEU A 161 -22.71 11.24 -20.93
CA LEU A 161 -22.44 10.21 -19.94
C LEU A 161 -23.62 10.01 -19.00
N ASN A 162 -23.79 8.77 -18.53
CA ASN A 162 -24.80 8.41 -17.55
C ASN A 162 -24.19 7.56 -16.44
N LEU A 163 -24.32 8.01 -15.19
CA LEU A 163 -23.91 7.26 -14.01
C LEU A 163 -24.91 6.13 -13.73
N SER A 164 -24.41 4.90 -13.64
CA SER A 164 -25.18 3.71 -13.29
C SER A 164 -24.75 3.17 -11.93
N ASP A 165 -25.56 2.28 -11.34
CA ASP A 165 -25.29 1.67 -10.01
C ASP A 165 -25.26 2.68 -8.85
N PHE A 166 -26.01 3.77 -8.98
CA PHE A 166 -26.06 4.84 -7.98
C PHE A 166 -26.58 4.32 -6.64
N GLY A 167 -25.78 4.46 -5.57
CA GLY A 167 -26.16 4.15 -4.19
C GLY A 167 -26.41 2.68 -3.87
N LEU A 168 -26.30 1.79 -4.86
CA LEU A 168 -26.59 0.37 -4.72
C LEU A 168 -25.62 -0.36 -3.77
N SER A 169 -24.41 0.17 -3.54
CA SER A 169 -23.45 -0.40 -2.58
C SER A 169 -23.83 -0.13 -1.12
N ARG A 170 -24.63 0.90 -0.82
CA ARG A 170 -25.18 1.13 0.53
C ARG A 170 -26.12 -0.01 0.92
N ILE A 171 -26.94 -0.44 -0.02
CA ILE A 171 -27.97 -1.45 0.18
C ILE A 171 -27.37 -2.82 0.49
N VAL A 172 -26.28 -3.17 -0.20
CA VAL A 172 -25.52 -4.40 0.03
C VAL A 172 -24.81 -4.36 1.39
N GLY A 173 -24.43 -3.18 1.88
CA GLY A 173 -23.59 -3.01 3.05
C GLY A 173 -22.11 -3.09 2.66
N VAL A 174 -21.31 -2.15 3.19
CA VAL A 174 -19.88 -1.99 2.84
C VAL A 174 -19.11 -3.30 3.08
N GLY A 175 -19.41 -3.98 4.18
CA GLY A 175 -18.84 -5.29 4.50
C GLY A 175 -19.21 -6.35 3.47
N ALA A 176 -20.47 -6.45 3.03
CA ALA A 176 -20.90 -7.52 2.15
C ALA A 176 -20.44 -7.36 0.69
N VAL A 177 -20.17 -6.14 0.20
CA VAL A 177 -19.54 -5.95 -1.12
C VAL A 177 -18.10 -6.49 -1.10
N LEU A 178 -17.32 -6.14 -0.07
CA LEU A 178 -15.98 -6.70 0.11
C LEU A 178 -16.04 -8.20 0.38
N THR A 179 -16.86 -8.66 1.34
CA THR A 179 -17.02 -10.09 1.66
C THR A 179 -17.49 -10.87 0.44
N ARG A 180 -18.32 -10.34 -0.46
CA ARG A 180 -18.69 -11.02 -1.71
C ARG A 180 -17.62 -10.98 -2.76
N THR A 181 -16.88 -9.89 -2.88
CA THR A 181 -15.75 -9.87 -3.80
C THR A 181 -14.70 -10.89 -3.33
N TYR A 182 -14.45 -10.94 -2.02
CA TYR A 182 -13.65 -12.00 -1.38
C TYR A 182 -14.30 -13.37 -1.47
N LYS A 183 -15.63 -13.51 -1.42
CA LYS A 183 -16.35 -14.79 -1.54
C LYS A 183 -16.30 -15.32 -2.97
N ASN A 184 -16.49 -14.47 -3.98
CA ASN A 184 -16.38 -14.84 -5.39
C ASN A 184 -14.93 -15.20 -5.73
N VAL A 185 -13.97 -14.47 -5.16
CA VAL A 185 -12.54 -14.83 -5.22
C VAL A 185 -12.31 -16.15 -4.48
N ALA A 186 -12.86 -16.35 -3.27
CA ALA A 186 -12.73 -17.58 -2.48
C ALA A 186 -13.41 -18.80 -3.13
N GLU A 187 -14.57 -18.64 -3.77
CA GLU A 187 -15.26 -19.66 -4.54
C GLU A 187 -14.51 -20.00 -5.83
N ALA A 188 -13.97 -19.00 -6.53
CA ALA A 188 -13.07 -19.22 -7.66
C ALA A 188 -11.75 -19.88 -7.26
N LEU A 189 -11.28 -19.63 -6.03
CA LEU A 189 -10.13 -20.29 -5.39
C LEU A 189 -10.50 -21.65 -4.76
N GLY A 190 -11.77 -22.10 -4.82
CA GLY A 190 -12.21 -23.37 -4.21
C GLY A 190 -12.22 -23.41 -2.68
N VAL A 191 -12.04 -22.27 -2.00
CA VAL A 191 -11.92 -22.14 -0.53
C VAL A 191 -13.27 -22.32 0.18
N SER A 192 -14.39 -22.05 -0.49
CA SER A 192 -15.75 -22.17 0.11
C SER A 192 -16.13 -23.62 0.49
N ALA A 193 -15.56 -24.62 -0.19
CA ALA A 193 -15.83 -26.04 0.10
C ALA A 193 -15.25 -26.51 1.45
N ALA A 194 -14.33 -25.76 2.06
CA ALA A 194 -13.67 -26.15 3.32
C ALA A 194 -14.49 -25.84 4.58
N ILE A 195 -15.57 -25.05 4.49
CA ILE A 195 -16.34 -24.58 5.67
C ILE A 195 -17.63 -25.40 5.90
N ALA A 196 -18.08 -26.18 4.92
CA ALA A 196 -19.25 -27.06 5.07
C ALA A 196 -18.83 -28.47 5.53
N THR A 197 -18.70 -28.64 6.85
CA THR A 197 -18.83 -29.89 7.63
C THR A 197 -18.32 -31.20 7.01
N THR A 198 -17.32 -31.82 7.65
CA THR A 198 -17.39 -33.26 7.96
C THR A 198 -16.65 -33.60 9.25
N LYS A 199 -17.39 -34.22 10.17
CA LYS A 199 -16.97 -34.85 11.44
C LYS A 199 -16.13 -36.13 11.24
N THR A 200 -15.41 -36.28 10.14
CA THR A 200 -14.61 -37.49 9.88
C THR A 200 -13.28 -37.09 9.26
N GLY A 201 -12.18 -37.42 9.94
CA GLY A 201 -10.82 -37.04 9.59
C GLY A 201 -10.28 -37.72 8.33
N GLN A 202 -10.77 -37.31 7.17
CA GLN A 202 -10.14 -37.59 5.88
C GLN A 202 -10.01 -36.27 5.10
N GLU A 203 -8.78 -35.80 4.99
CA GLU A 203 -8.41 -34.65 4.17
C GLU A 203 -8.71 -34.98 2.69
N ARG A 204 -9.68 -34.29 2.10
CA ARG A 204 -9.87 -34.25 0.64
C ARG A 204 -9.27 -32.96 0.11
N TYR A 205 -8.37 -33.12 -0.88
CA TYR A 205 -7.75 -32.02 -1.62
C TYR A 205 -8.80 -31.12 -2.29
N ALA A 206 -8.64 -29.80 -2.13
CA ALA A 206 -9.35 -28.82 -2.95
C ALA A 206 -8.91 -28.98 -4.42
N PRO A 207 -9.81 -28.81 -5.40
CA PRO A 207 -9.46 -28.92 -6.82
C PRO A 207 -8.44 -27.84 -7.20
N SER A 208 -7.57 -28.17 -8.17
CA SER A 208 -6.59 -27.24 -8.75
C SER A 208 -7.29 -25.98 -9.25
N ILE A 209 -6.87 -24.83 -8.73
CA ILE A 209 -7.45 -23.54 -9.10
C ILE A 209 -7.01 -23.17 -10.52
N GLU A 210 -7.96 -23.06 -11.44
CA GLU A 210 -7.69 -22.60 -12.81
C GLU A 210 -7.31 -21.12 -12.80
N THR A 211 -6.01 -20.83 -12.93
CA THR A 211 -5.43 -19.48 -12.91
C THR A 211 -6.08 -18.54 -13.94
N GLN A 212 -6.56 -19.08 -15.07
CA GLN A 212 -7.24 -18.33 -16.13
C GLN A 212 -8.58 -17.70 -15.68
N LYS A 213 -9.28 -18.29 -14.69
CA LYS A 213 -10.52 -17.72 -14.12
C LYS A 213 -10.26 -16.65 -13.06
N LEU A 214 -9.07 -16.65 -12.44
CA LEU A 214 -8.68 -15.71 -11.39
C LEU A 214 -8.22 -14.36 -11.92
N LEU A 215 -7.51 -14.33 -13.06
CA LEU A 215 -6.96 -13.09 -13.64
C LEU A 215 -8.02 -11.98 -13.83
N PRO A 216 -9.20 -12.25 -14.43
CA PRO A 216 -10.23 -11.23 -14.59
C PRO A 216 -10.83 -10.76 -13.26
N LEU A 217 -10.98 -11.66 -12.29
CA LEU A 217 -11.51 -11.36 -10.96
C LEU A 217 -10.53 -10.53 -10.12
N HIS A 218 -9.23 -10.84 -10.20
CA HIS A 218 -8.16 -10.09 -9.55
C HIS A 218 -8.01 -8.70 -10.16
N ALA A 219 -8.04 -8.58 -11.49
CA ALA A 219 -8.04 -7.30 -12.19
C ALA A 219 -9.27 -6.45 -11.82
N SER A 220 -10.46 -7.05 -11.77
CA SER A 220 -11.68 -6.38 -11.34
C SER A 220 -11.60 -5.92 -9.87
N PHE A 221 -11.03 -6.74 -8.99
CA PHE A 221 -10.82 -6.38 -7.59
C PHE A 221 -9.86 -5.19 -7.43
N LEU A 222 -8.69 -5.22 -8.08
CA LEU A 222 -7.73 -4.13 -8.04
C LEU A 222 -8.32 -2.84 -8.63
N GLN A 223 -8.99 -2.92 -9.78
CA GLN A 223 -9.69 -1.79 -10.38
C GLN A 223 -10.74 -1.20 -9.44
N ASN A 224 -11.48 -2.01 -8.68
CA ASN A 224 -12.45 -1.49 -7.72
C ASN A 224 -11.76 -0.90 -6.47
N TYR A 225 -10.63 -1.46 -6.05
CA TYR A 225 -9.94 -1.07 -4.81
C TYR A 225 -9.27 0.31 -4.92
N VAL A 226 -8.73 0.66 -6.09
CA VAL A 226 -8.05 1.95 -6.32
C VAL A 226 -9.01 3.13 -6.14
N PHE A 227 -10.26 2.99 -6.57
CA PHE A 227 -11.29 4.04 -6.44
C PHE A 227 -11.83 4.22 -5.01
N LEU A 228 -11.55 3.29 -4.09
CA LEU A 228 -12.01 3.41 -2.71
C LEU A 228 -11.21 4.48 -1.97
N ALA A 229 -11.93 5.40 -1.33
CA ALA A 229 -11.33 6.41 -0.47
C ALA A 229 -10.66 5.75 0.77
N PRO A 230 -9.63 6.39 1.37
CA PRO A 230 -8.93 5.85 2.53
C PRO A 230 -9.85 5.42 3.68
N GLU A 231 -10.93 6.15 3.92
CA GLU A 231 -11.94 5.83 4.94
C GLU A 231 -12.80 4.61 4.59
N GLN A 232 -13.00 4.30 3.30
CA GLN A 232 -13.73 3.11 2.87
C GLN A 232 -12.88 1.83 2.98
N LYS A 233 -11.54 1.97 3.01
CA LYS A 233 -10.59 0.86 3.11
C LYS A 233 -10.40 0.36 4.55
N ARG A 234 -10.83 1.11 5.56
CA ARG A 234 -10.66 0.78 6.99
C ARG A 234 -11.86 0.00 7.52
N LEU A 235 -11.67 -1.26 7.89
CA LEU A 235 -12.70 -2.14 8.46
C LEU A 235 -13.12 -1.72 9.89
N ASP A 236 -12.24 -1.05 10.63
CA ASP A 236 -12.42 -0.79 12.06
C ASP A 236 -13.10 0.54 12.38
N SER A 237 -13.34 1.40 11.39
CA SER A 237 -13.95 2.71 11.63
C SER A 237 -15.46 2.66 11.46
N SER A 238 -16.19 2.85 12.56
CA SER A 238 -17.62 3.19 12.58
C SER A 238 -17.95 4.55 11.94
N LYS A 239 -17.00 5.17 11.23
CA LYS A 239 -17.19 6.44 10.55
C LYS A 239 -18.10 6.22 9.34
N ILE A 240 -19.24 6.89 9.36
CA ILE A 240 -20.20 6.90 8.26
C ILE A 240 -19.50 7.43 7.01
N VAL A 241 -19.45 6.63 5.95
CA VAL A 241 -18.93 7.05 4.64
C VAL A 241 -19.89 8.10 4.06
N ASP A 242 -19.43 9.33 3.96
CA ASP A 242 -20.19 10.47 3.44
C ASP A 242 -19.91 10.73 1.95
N ALA A 243 -20.49 11.80 1.40
CA ALA A 243 -20.34 12.21 0.01
C ALA A 243 -18.88 12.44 -0.42
N ARG A 244 -17.96 12.70 0.52
CA ARG A 244 -16.55 13.00 0.21
C ARG A 244 -15.79 11.79 -0.31
N ALA A 245 -16.29 10.58 -0.10
CA ALA A 245 -15.72 9.38 -0.70
C ALA A 245 -15.86 9.38 -2.23
N ASP A 246 -17.00 9.86 -2.76
CA ASP A 246 -17.21 9.97 -4.22
C ASP A 246 -16.27 11.03 -4.83
N ARG A 247 -15.95 12.08 -4.08
CA ARG A 247 -15.03 13.16 -4.50
C ARG A 247 -13.60 12.66 -4.64
N TYR A 248 -13.18 11.76 -3.75
CA TYR A 248 -11.90 11.07 -3.89
C TYR A 248 -11.90 10.18 -5.14
N ALA A 249 -12.93 9.37 -5.32
CA ALA A 249 -13.08 8.51 -6.50
C ALA A 249 -13.11 9.32 -7.82
N PHE A 250 -13.70 10.52 -7.79
CA PHE A 250 -13.68 11.47 -8.90
C PHE A 250 -12.26 11.97 -9.22
N GLY A 251 -11.45 12.26 -8.20
CA GLY A 251 -10.03 12.62 -8.39
C GLY A 251 -9.23 11.49 -9.05
N ILE A 252 -9.43 10.24 -8.61
CA ILE A 252 -8.81 9.05 -9.24
C ILE A 252 -9.24 8.92 -10.70
N LEU A 253 -10.54 9.14 -10.98
CA LEU A 253 -11.09 9.09 -12.33
C LEU A 253 -10.45 10.16 -13.23
N ALA A 254 -10.39 11.40 -12.77
CA ALA A 254 -9.80 12.52 -13.50
C ALA A 254 -8.30 12.26 -13.78
N TYR A 255 -7.57 11.78 -12.79
CA TYR A 255 -6.15 11.43 -12.95
C TYR A 255 -5.95 10.34 -14.01
N TYR A 256 -6.73 9.26 -13.95
CA TYR A 256 -6.63 8.17 -14.92
C TYR A 256 -6.96 8.62 -16.34
N LEU A 257 -7.98 9.47 -16.53
CA LEU A 257 -8.33 9.97 -17.86
C LEU A 257 -7.23 10.88 -18.45
N LEU A 258 -6.53 11.66 -17.61
CA LEU A 258 -5.40 12.50 -18.01
C LEU A 258 -4.13 11.69 -18.30
N MET A 259 -3.76 10.80 -17.37
CA MET A 259 -2.44 10.16 -17.34
C MET A 259 -2.42 8.76 -17.92
N GLN A 260 -3.59 8.12 -18.08
CA GLN A 260 -3.77 6.70 -18.44
C GLN A 260 -3.13 5.72 -17.43
N GLU A 261 -2.85 6.20 -16.22
CA GLU A 261 -2.24 5.47 -15.11
C GLU A 261 -3.01 5.81 -13.83
N PHE A 262 -2.97 4.94 -12.82
CA PHE A 262 -3.58 5.23 -11.52
C PHE A 262 -2.58 5.93 -10.60
N PRO A 263 -3.04 6.87 -9.75
CA PRO A 263 -2.14 7.57 -8.83
C PRO A 263 -1.80 6.66 -7.65
N GLU A 264 -0.59 6.08 -7.66
CA GLU A 264 -0.09 5.17 -6.63
C GLU A 264 1.15 5.75 -5.92
N GLY A 265 1.10 5.85 -4.59
CA GLY A 265 2.23 6.36 -3.80
C GLY A 265 2.57 7.81 -4.11
N ILE A 266 3.84 8.07 -4.48
CA ILE A 266 4.29 9.34 -5.04
C ILE A 266 4.12 9.23 -6.56
N PHE A 267 3.19 10.00 -7.12
CA PHE A 267 2.87 9.97 -8.54
C PHE A 267 3.09 11.34 -9.18
N GLU A 268 3.43 11.35 -10.47
CA GLU A 268 3.65 12.57 -11.26
C GLU A 268 2.36 13.39 -11.38
N MET A 269 2.46 14.72 -11.30
CA MET A 269 1.31 15.58 -11.53
C MET A 269 1.08 15.78 -13.04
N PRO A 270 -0.16 16.02 -13.49
CA PRO A 270 -0.45 16.27 -14.90
C PRO A 270 0.47 17.31 -15.56
N SER A 271 0.80 18.39 -14.85
CA SER A 271 1.69 19.45 -15.35
C SER A 271 3.14 19.02 -15.59
N ASP A 272 3.64 17.99 -14.89
CA ASP A 272 5.02 17.50 -15.05
C ASP A 272 5.21 16.80 -16.41
N ARG A 273 4.14 16.20 -16.94
CA ARG A 273 4.19 15.38 -18.16
C ARG A 273 3.77 16.17 -19.40
N HIS A 274 2.75 17.03 -19.29
CA HIS A 274 2.16 17.75 -20.43
C HIS A 274 1.79 19.19 -20.04
N ASP A 275 1.99 20.14 -20.95
CA ASP A 275 1.52 21.52 -20.76
C ASP A 275 0.02 21.62 -21.09
N TYR A 276 -0.80 21.46 -20.05
CA TYR A 276 -2.24 21.61 -20.14
C TYR A 276 -2.67 23.08 -20.04
N ARG A 277 -3.77 23.42 -20.72
CA ARG A 277 -4.37 24.76 -20.68
C ARG A 277 -4.93 25.08 -19.29
N TRP A 278 -5.52 24.10 -18.61
CA TRP A 278 -6.12 24.25 -17.29
C TRP A 278 -5.27 23.67 -16.18
N ASN A 279 -5.49 24.14 -14.95
CA ASN A 279 -4.73 23.71 -13.78
C ASN A 279 -5.27 22.39 -13.19
N TRP A 280 -5.05 21.28 -13.88
CA TRP A 280 -5.51 19.96 -13.45
C TRP A 280 -4.89 19.51 -12.12
N ASP A 281 -3.67 19.94 -11.82
CA ASP A 281 -2.98 19.63 -10.56
C ASP A 281 -3.79 20.09 -9.35
N LEU A 282 -4.41 21.27 -9.43
CA LEU A 282 -5.27 21.80 -8.37
C LEU A 282 -6.46 20.86 -8.08
N LEU A 283 -7.14 20.38 -9.13
CA LEU A 283 -8.27 19.46 -9.00
C LEU A 283 -7.83 18.14 -8.34
N ILE A 284 -6.71 17.58 -8.80
CA ILE A 284 -6.18 16.31 -8.29
C ILE A 284 -5.74 16.46 -6.83
N GLN A 285 -5.02 17.53 -6.49
CA GLN A 285 -4.57 17.81 -5.13
C GLN A 285 -5.75 17.97 -4.18
N ASN A 286 -6.79 18.70 -4.56
CA ASN A 286 -7.95 18.93 -3.69
C ASN A 286 -8.82 17.67 -3.53
N CYS A 287 -8.95 16.85 -4.57
CA CYS A 287 -9.75 15.61 -4.52
C CYS A 287 -9.03 14.46 -3.79
N LEU A 288 -7.71 14.30 -3.97
CA LEU A 288 -6.94 13.17 -3.44
C LEU A 288 -6.41 13.39 -2.00
N GLN A 289 -7.15 14.14 -1.18
CA GLN A 289 -6.80 14.36 0.23
C GLN A 289 -7.15 13.15 1.11
N SER A 290 -6.21 12.76 1.98
CA SER A 290 -6.38 11.67 2.94
C SER A 290 -7.48 11.95 3.96
N GLU A 291 -7.64 13.21 4.38
CA GLU A 291 -8.71 13.64 5.27
C GLU A 291 -9.96 14.05 4.47
N PRO A 292 -11.13 13.45 4.72
CA PRO A 292 -12.37 13.81 4.01
C PRO A 292 -12.74 15.29 4.15
N ALA A 293 -12.44 15.92 5.29
CA ALA A 293 -12.76 17.32 5.56
C ALA A 293 -12.00 18.32 4.69
N LYS A 294 -10.86 17.93 4.12
CA LYS A 294 -10.04 18.78 3.24
C LYS A 294 -10.47 18.67 1.77
N ARG A 295 -11.39 17.75 1.43
CA ARG A 295 -11.91 17.58 0.07
C ARG A 295 -12.96 18.66 -0.24
N PRO A 296 -13.09 19.08 -1.50
CA PRO A 296 -14.02 20.16 -1.89
C PRO A 296 -15.47 19.82 -1.53
N GLU A 297 -16.31 20.83 -1.32
CA GLU A 297 -17.74 20.64 -1.04
C GLU A 297 -18.56 20.37 -2.31
N SER A 298 -18.28 21.10 -3.40
CA SER A 298 -18.84 20.87 -4.73
C SER A 298 -17.72 20.56 -5.72
N LEU A 299 -17.92 19.53 -6.55
CA LEU A 299 -17.00 19.20 -7.63
C LEU A 299 -17.10 20.21 -8.79
N LEU A 300 -18.29 20.76 -9.03
CA LEU A 300 -18.49 21.77 -10.07
C LEU A 300 -17.70 23.04 -9.81
N GLU A 301 -17.78 23.58 -8.59
CA GLU A 301 -17.02 24.77 -8.20
C GLU A 301 -15.51 24.54 -8.35
N GLU A 302 -15.03 23.33 -8.05
CA GLU A 302 -13.62 22.99 -8.18
C GLU A 302 -13.18 22.91 -9.65
N ILE A 303 -14.04 22.39 -10.53
CA ILE A 303 -13.80 22.40 -11.98
C ILE A 303 -13.85 23.82 -12.56
N GLU A 304 -14.60 24.75 -11.97
CA GLU A 304 -14.57 26.16 -12.40
C GLU A 304 -13.27 26.85 -11.97
N LYS A 305 -12.73 26.52 -10.80
CA LYS A 305 -11.44 27.08 -10.33
C LYS A 305 -10.27 26.71 -11.25
N ILE A 306 -10.23 25.50 -11.81
CA ILE A 306 -9.14 25.11 -12.72
C ILE A 306 -9.14 25.86 -14.06
N GLN A 307 -10.28 26.47 -14.42
CA GLN A 307 -10.44 27.28 -15.64
C GLN A 307 -9.97 28.72 -15.44
N SER A 308 -9.78 29.15 -14.20
CA SER A 308 -9.23 30.46 -13.89
C SER A 308 -7.74 30.51 -14.26
N PRO A 309 -7.22 31.65 -14.78
CA PRO A 309 -5.83 31.75 -15.21
C PRO A 309 -4.90 31.36 -14.07
N LYS A 310 -3.89 30.52 -14.37
CA LYS A 310 -2.87 30.03 -13.43
C LYS A 310 -2.49 31.20 -12.51
N PRO A 311 -2.80 31.18 -11.20
CA PRO A 311 -2.17 32.14 -10.31
C PRO A 311 -0.68 31.93 -10.52
N GLN A 312 0.05 33.02 -10.81
CA GLN A 312 1.51 32.97 -10.85
C GLN A 312 1.92 32.36 -9.53
N VAL A 313 2.37 31.10 -9.58
CA VAL A 313 3.08 30.51 -8.47
C VAL A 313 4.27 31.44 -8.32
N LYS A 314 4.26 32.28 -7.28
CA LYS A 314 5.50 32.85 -6.78
C LYS A 314 6.35 31.62 -6.55
N THR A 315 7.30 31.40 -7.45
CA THR A 315 8.49 30.62 -7.16
C THR A 315 9.04 31.24 -5.89
N VAL A 316 8.69 30.67 -4.75
CA VAL A 316 9.58 30.66 -3.62
C VAL A 316 10.71 29.76 -4.09
N GLN A 317 11.63 30.35 -4.87
CA GLN A 317 12.99 29.89 -4.80
C GLN A 317 13.32 29.90 -3.30
N PRO A 318 13.77 28.80 -2.70
CA PRO A 318 14.45 28.92 -1.44
C PRO A 318 15.65 29.81 -1.74
N SER A 319 15.56 31.09 -1.39
CA SER A 319 16.73 31.94 -1.28
C SER A 319 17.56 31.32 -0.18
N LEU A 320 18.56 30.53 -0.57
CA LEU A 320 19.73 30.32 0.27
C LEU A 320 20.34 31.71 0.48
N ASP A 321 19.96 32.36 1.58
CA ASP A 321 20.82 33.35 2.19
C ASP A 321 22.08 32.60 2.63
N VAL A 322 23.07 32.60 1.74
CA VAL A 322 24.44 32.20 2.05
C VAL A 322 24.94 33.19 3.09
N LEU A 323 24.77 32.85 4.36
CA LEU A 323 25.55 33.41 5.45
C LEU A 323 27.02 33.15 5.13
N LYS A 324 27.70 34.15 4.57
CA LYS A 324 29.16 34.19 4.46
C LYS A 324 29.73 34.18 5.88
N ILE A 325 30.06 32.99 6.37
CA ILE A 325 30.87 32.84 7.58
C ILE A 325 32.30 33.22 7.18
N GLN A 326 32.78 34.34 7.70
CA GLN A 326 34.19 34.69 7.68
C GLN A 326 34.93 33.69 8.59
N HIS A 327 35.90 32.96 8.02
CA HIS A 327 36.83 32.15 8.79
C HIS A 327 37.78 33.05 9.59
N PRO A 328 37.92 32.86 10.92
CA PRO A 328 39.12 33.31 11.61
C PRO A 328 40.25 32.30 11.35
N SER A 329 41.34 32.84 10.83
CA SER A 329 42.65 32.21 10.72
C SER A 329 43.13 31.61 12.04
N SER A 330 43.56 30.35 12.00
CA SER A 330 44.44 29.70 13.00
C SER A 330 45.27 28.68 12.23
N GLN A 331 46.49 29.07 11.84
CA GLN A 331 47.75 28.67 12.49
C GLN A 331 47.93 27.16 12.61
N THR A 332 48.71 26.67 11.66
CA THR A 332 49.47 25.42 11.61
C THR A 332 50.25 25.13 12.89
N GLU A 333 50.12 23.92 13.43
CA GLU A 333 51.22 23.23 14.12
C GLU A 333 51.21 21.74 13.73
N GLU A 334 52.34 21.30 13.17
CA GLU A 334 52.71 19.91 12.95
C GLU A 334 53.16 19.27 14.26
N VAL A 335 52.74 18.02 14.54
CA VAL A 335 53.55 17.10 15.36
C VAL A 335 53.50 15.69 14.77
N ASN A 336 54.70 15.13 14.62
CA ASN A 336 55.08 13.91 13.91
C ASN A 336 54.70 12.57 14.59
N ALA A 337 54.42 11.61 13.72
CA ALA A 337 54.82 10.19 13.66
C ALA A 337 54.98 9.32 14.94
N GLY A 338 54.31 8.16 14.91
CA GLY A 338 54.53 7.01 15.81
C GLY A 338 53.98 5.68 15.25
N THR A 339 54.69 5.15 14.24
CA THR A 339 54.99 3.72 13.94
C THR A 339 53.93 2.60 14.10
N GLN A 340 53.41 2.15 12.93
CA GLN A 340 53.19 0.78 12.43
C GLN A 340 52.82 -0.39 13.37
N ARG A 341 51.78 -1.13 12.97
CA ARG A 341 51.93 -2.54 12.56
C ARG A 341 51.06 -2.86 11.34
N VAL A 342 51.76 -3.18 10.27
CA VAL A 342 51.28 -3.54 8.93
C VAL A 342 50.83 -5.00 8.94
N PHE A 343 49.63 -5.29 8.45
CA PHE A 343 49.30 -6.57 7.84
C PHE A 343 49.09 -6.33 6.35
N ASN A 344 50.08 -6.75 5.55
CA ASN A 344 49.98 -6.83 4.10
C ASN A 344 48.98 -7.92 3.75
N ILE A 345 47.93 -7.55 3.01
CA ILE A 345 47.17 -8.45 2.16
C ILE A 345 47.19 -7.80 0.78
N ASP A 346 47.63 -8.57 -0.20
CA ASP A 346 48.00 -8.17 -1.56
C ASP A 346 47.05 -7.13 -2.19
N GLU A 347 47.65 -5.98 -2.53
CA GLU A 347 47.08 -4.92 -3.35
C GLU A 347 47.04 -5.34 -4.81
N THR A 348 46.09 -6.19 -5.20
CA THR A 348 45.66 -6.26 -6.60
C THR A 348 44.15 -6.43 -6.69
N GLN A 349 43.49 -5.32 -7.07
CA GLN A 349 42.06 -5.19 -7.42
C GLN A 349 41.04 -5.09 -6.27
N LYS A 350 41.10 -4.03 -5.44
CA LYS A 350 39.91 -3.54 -4.73
C LYS A 350 39.28 -2.39 -5.51
N SER A 351 38.11 -2.62 -6.07
CA SER A 351 37.26 -1.61 -6.70
C SER A 351 37.02 -0.44 -5.75
N SER A 352 37.19 0.79 -6.24
CA SER A 352 37.12 2.07 -5.51
C SER A 352 35.71 2.49 -5.03
N LEU A 353 34.80 1.53 -4.83
CA LEU A 353 33.39 1.78 -4.54
C LEU A 353 33.22 2.31 -3.11
N LYS A 354 32.47 3.41 -2.94
CA LYS A 354 32.17 4.01 -1.62
C LYS A 354 30.66 4.13 -1.39
N PRO A 355 30.18 4.01 -0.13
CA PRO A 355 28.76 4.16 0.18
C PRO A 355 28.27 5.60 -0.03
N ILE A 356 27.08 5.75 -0.59
CA ILE A 356 26.41 7.03 -0.79
C ILE A 356 25.48 7.27 0.39
N LEU A 357 25.80 8.25 1.23
CA LEU A 357 24.93 8.71 2.31
C LEU A 357 24.04 9.86 1.82
N LYS A 358 22.74 9.60 1.65
CA LYS A 358 21.74 10.60 1.25
C LYS A 358 21.06 11.19 2.48
N ILE A 359 21.73 12.12 3.15
CA ILE A 359 21.18 12.79 4.34
C ILE A 359 19.89 13.50 3.91
N THR A 360 18.76 13.03 4.43
CA THR A 360 17.43 13.56 4.12
C THR A 360 16.93 14.34 5.34
N GLU A 361 16.22 15.45 5.12
CA GLU A 361 15.57 16.17 6.22
C GLU A 361 14.53 15.26 6.89
N LEU A 362 14.64 15.10 8.21
CA LEU A 362 13.69 14.32 9.01
C LEU A 362 12.38 15.07 9.16
N GLU A 363 11.28 14.51 8.64
CA GLU A 363 9.93 14.98 8.95
C GLU A 363 9.59 14.65 10.42
N ARG A 364 9.54 15.69 11.25
CA ARG A 364 9.12 15.57 12.66
C ARG A 364 7.62 15.78 12.80
N PRO A 365 6.97 15.15 13.80
CA PRO A 365 5.65 15.59 14.24
C PRO A 365 5.73 17.07 14.67
N GLN A 366 4.90 17.94 14.10
CA GLN A 366 4.90 19.38 14.44
C GLN A 366 4.32 19.66 15.84
N THR A 367 3.68 18.69 16.49
CA THR A 367 2.98 18.85 17.77
C THR A 367 3.17 17.63 18.66
N ASP A 368 3.45 17.83 19.96
CA ASP A 368 3.35 16.77 20.97
C ASP A 368 1.88 16.31 21.08
N PRO A 369 1.59 15.02 21.33
CA PRO A 369 0.25 14.59 21.71
C PRO A 369 -0.15 15.28 23.02
N ASP A 370 -1.40 15.74 23.10
CA ASP A 370 -1.97 16.37 24.30
C ASP A 370 -1.74 15.48 25.54
N PRO A 371 -1.10 15.98 26.62
CA PRO A 371 -0.96 15.25 27.87
C PRO A 371 -2.30 14.72 28.41
N ALA A 372 -3.42 15.39 28.12
CA ALA A 372 -4.76 14.97 28.50
C ALA A 372 -5.24 13.69 27.76
N ALA A 373 -4.60 13.31 26.65
CA ALA A 373 -4.87 12.03 25.99
C ALA A 373 -4.31 10.82 26.76
N ILE A 374 -3.40 11.04 27.72
CA ILE A 374 -2.73 9.99 28.50
C ILE A 374 -3.35 9.83 29.90
N PHE A 375 -4.02 10.86 30.42
CA PHE A 375 -4.70 10.83 31.72
C PHE A 375 -6.17 11.21 31.60
N GLN A 376 -7.06 10.23 31.70
CA GLN A 376 -8.44 10.51 32.10
C GLN A 376 -8.46 10.83 33.60
N LEU A 377 -9.19 11.92 33.92
CA LEU A 377 -9.49 12.51 35.23
C LEU A 377 -8.48 13.55 35.75
N ASP A 378 -8.59 14.77 35.21
CA ASP A 378 -8.85 15.94 36.06
C ASP A 378 -9.51 17.07 35.26
N THR A 379 -10.73 17.47 35.67
CA THR A 379 -11.53 18.55 35.07
C THR A 379 -11.04 19.93 35.50
N SER A 380 -9.80 20.27 35.14
CA SER A 380 -9.34 21.66 35.13
C SER A 380 -8.45 21.91 33.91
N VAL A 381 -9.10 22.28 32.80
CA VAL A 381 -8.41 22.62 31.54
C VAL A 381 -7.65 23.94 31.75
N LYS A 382 -6.35 23.85 32.05
CA LYS A 382 -5.42 24.94 31.72
C LYS A 382 -5.15 24.84 30.23
N SER A 383 -5.26 25.96 29.51
CA SER A 383 -5.09 25.97 28.05
C SER A 383 -3.74 25.35 27.65
N TYR A 384 -3.80 24.29 26.85
CA TYR A 384 -2.62 23.67 26.26
C TYR A 384 -2.05 24.63 25.20
N LYS A 385 -0.83 25.12 25.43
CA LYS A 385 -0.04 25.80 24.41
C LYS A 385 1.03 24.82 23.93
N PRO A 386 1.08 24.48 22.64
CA PRO A 386 2.12 23.61 22.12
C PRO A 386 3.49 24.29 22.30
N GLU A 387 4.42 23.60 22.97
CA GLU A 387 5.81 24.05 23.11
C GLU A 387 6.62 23.60 21.89
N TYR A 388 7.23 24.56 21.19
CA TYR A 388 8.22 24.28 20.15
C TYR A 388 9.53 23.86 20.82
N LYS A 389 9.94 22.59 20.66
CA LYS A 389 11.25 22.13 21.13
C LYS A 389 12.34 22.49 20.11
N GLU A 390 13.39 23.17 20.58
CA GLU A 390 14.57 23.50 19.77
C GLU A 390 15.21 22.25 19.15
N VAL A 391 15.65 22.38 17.91
CA VAL A 391 16.40 21.35 17.18
C VAL A 391 17.78 21.20 17.83
N LYS A 392 17.93 20.20 18.70
CA LYS A 392 19.25 19.82 19.20
C LYS A 392 20.09 19.28 18.04
N ASN A 393 21.24 19.88 17.78
CA ASN A 393 22.19 19.44 16.76
C ASN A 393 23.01 18.25 17.30
N ILE A 394 22.44 17.04 17.24
CA ILE A 394 23.07 15.81 17.72
C ILE A 394 23.63 15.05 16.51
N GLN A 395 24.94 14.79 16.52
CA GLN A 395 25.63 14.03 15.47
C GLN A 395 25.31 12.52 15.57
N PRO A 396 24.98 11.84 14.46
CA PRO A 396 24.78 10.40 14.43
C PRO A 396 26.07 9.64 14.72
N LEU A 397 25.96 8.52 15.44
CA LEU A 397 27.03 7.54 15.55
C LEU A 397 26.90 6.54 14.40
N LEU A 398 27.72 6.72 13.36
CA LEU A 398 27.67 5.87 12.18
C LEU A 398 28.37 4.53 12.44
N THR A 399 27.74 3.46 11.98
CA THR A 399 28.36 2.13 11.87
C THR A 399 29.22 2.08 10.61
N ASP A 400 30.39 1.45 10.71
CA ASP A 400 31.21 1.09 9.54
C ASP A 400 30.42 0.16 8.61
N MET A 401 30.72 0.24 7.31
CA MET A 401 30.03 -0.54 6.28
C MET A 401 31.03 -1.33 5.45
N VAL A 402 30.64 -2.54 5.08
CA VAL A 402 31.35 -3.37 4.11
C VAL A 402 30.65 -3.26 2.77
N VAL A 403 31.43 -3.08 1.69
CA VAL A 403 30.93 -3.15 0.32
C VAL A 403 30.91 -4.59 -0.15
N ILE A 404 29.73 -5.07 -0.52
CA ILE A 404 29.52 -6.35 -1.17
C ILE A 404 29.55 -6.11 -2.69
N PRO A 405 30.45 -6.76 -3.44
CA PRO A 405 30.50 -6.61 -4.88
C PRO A 405 29.24 -7.19 -5.51
N GLY A 406 28.69 -6.47 -6.49
CA GLY A 406 27.59 -6.96 -7.30
C GLY A 406 27.98 -8.17 -8.14
N GLY A 407 27.00 -8.99 -8.48
CA GLY A 407 27.21 -10.26 -9.16
C GLY A 407 25.94 -11.07 -9.27
N VAL A 408 26.10 -12.30 -9.78
CA VAL A 408 25.03 -13.29 -9.84
C VAL A 408 25.18 -14.23 -8.65
N PHE A 409 24.10 -14.41 -7.90
CA PHE A 409 24.06 -15.21 -6.68
C PHE A 409 22.86 -16.13 -6.69
N TYR A 410 22.91 -17.21 -5.90
CA TYR A 410 21.73 -18.05 -5.66
C TYR A 410 21.02 -17.60 -4.38
N ARG A 411 19.71 -17.36 -4.51
CA ARG A 411 18.79 -17.07 -3.41
C ARG A 411 17.94 -18.29 -3.11
N GLY A 412 17.59 -18.46 -1.84
CA GLY A 412 16.72 -19.52 -1.33
C GLY A 412 17.44 -20.84 -1.09
N SER A 413 16.63 -21.86 -0.81
CA SER A 413 17.07 -23.21 -0.51
C SER A 413 16.14 -24.22 -1.15
N ASN A 414 16.68 -25.38 -1.55
CA ASN A 414 15.88 -26.51 -2.03
C ASN A 414 15.34 -27.36 -0.87
N ASP A 415 16.04 -27.34 0.27
CA ASP A 415 15.71 -28.13 1.47
C ASP A 415 15.12 -27.25 2.60
N GLY A 416 14.77 -26.00 2.27
CA GLY A 416 14.18 -25.03 3.20
C GLY A 416 12.67 -25.18 3.35
N ASN A 417 12.06 -24.23 4.07
CA ASN A 417 10.61 -24.14 4.12
C ASN A 417 10.04 -23.76 2.74
N ARG A 418 8.75 -24.00 2.53
CA ARG A 418 8.07 -23.70 1.25
C ARG A 418 8.24 -22.25 0.79
N ASP A 419 8.37 -21.31 1.72
CA ASP A 419 8.57 -19.90 1.39
C ASP A 419 10.03 -19.52 1.09
N GLU A 420 10.96 -20.46 1.24
CA GLU A 420 12.39 -20.37 0.89
C GLU A 420 12.72 -21.06 -0.45
N VAL A 421 11.75 -21.76 -1.03
CA VAL A 421 11.81 -22.54 -2.29
C VAL A 421 11.10 -21.74 -3.40
N PRO A 422 11.55 -21.81 -4.67
CA PRO A 422 12.72 -22.51 -5.16
C PRO A 422 14.03 -21.74 -4.96
N ARG A 423 15.14 -22.48 -4.89
CA ARG A 423 16.47 -21.89 -5.04
C ARG A 423 16.66 -21.48 -6.50
N HIS A 424 17.03 -20.22 -6.75
CA HIS A 424 17.18 -19.66 -8.09
C HIS A 424 18.25 -18.57 -8.12
N GLN A 425 18.72 -18.25 -9.33
CA GLN A 425 19.70 -17.18 -9.53
C GLN A 425 19.03 -15.80 -9.49
N ILE A 426 19.71 -14.86 -8.86
CA ILE A 426 19.40 -13.44 -8.84
C ILE A 426 20.67 -12.65 -9.17
N SER A 427 20.52 -11.44 -9.71
CA SER A 427 21.62 -10.50 -9.87
C SER A 427 21.46 -9.33 -8.91
N LEU A 428 22.55 -8.96 -8.23
CA LEU A 428 22.58 -7.80 -7.34
C LEU A 428 23.62 -6.81 -7.83
N SER A 429 23.27 -5.52 -7.82
CA SER A 429 24.25 -4.43 -7.93
C SER A 429 25.12 -4.40 -6.68
N SER A 430 26.31 -3.82 -6.76
CA SER A 430 27.13 -3.60 -5.56
C SER A 430 26.37 -2.73 -4.55
N TYR A 431 26.53 -3.03 -3.26
CA TYR A 431 25.92 -2.27 -2.16
C TYR A 431 26.81 -2.32 -0.93
N ALA A 432 26.61 -1.39 -0.02
CA ALA A 432 27.25 -1.39 1.28
C ALA A 432 26.25 -1.81 2.36
N ILE A 433 26.69 -2.56 3.37
CA ILE A 433 25.86 -2.97 4.51
C ILE A 433 26.62 -2.78 5.82
N ASP A 434 25.91 -2.37 6.88
CA ASP A 434 26.49 -2.16 8.20
C ASP A 434 27.11 -3.46 8.75
N ILE A 435 28.29 -3.34 9.36
CA ILE A 435 29.02 -4.49 9.91
C ILE A 435 28.31 -5.17 11.07
N HIS A 436 27.39 -4.49 11.76
CA HIS A 436 26.59 -5.05 12.85
C HIS A 436 25.22 -4.34 12.94
N PRO A 437 24.23 -4.93 13.66
CA PRO A 437 22.93 -4.29 13.88
C PRO A 437 23.04 -2.96 14.64
N VAL A 438 22.07 -2.06 14.44
CA VAL A 438 22.03 -0.77 15.14
C VAL A 438 21.90 -0.98 16.64
N THR A 439 22.74 -0.29 17.42
CA THR A 439 22.80 -0.41 18.88
C THR A 439 21.82 0.52 19.60
N ASN A 440 21.53 0.24 20.87
CA ASN A 440 20.73 1.14 21.71
C ASN A 440 21.35 2.54 21.83
N GLU A 441 22.68 2.66 21.93
CA GLU A 441 23.37 3.96 21.99
C GLU A 441 23.14 4.80 20.73
N GLN A 442 23.23 4.16 19.57
CA GLN A 442 22.97 4.80 18.28
C GLN A 442 21.52 5.25 18.16
N PHE A 443 20.57 4.39 18.55
CA PHE A 443 19.15 4.67 18.41
C PHE A 443 18.64 5.72 19.42
N VAL A 444 19.21 5.79 20.63
CA VAL A 444 18.83 6.84 21.60
C VAL A 444 19.12 8.23 21.07
N ARG A 445 20.26 8.44 20.38
CA ARG A 445 20.57 9.74 19.76
C ARG A 445 19.54 10.15 18.72
N PHE A 446 19.07 9.18 17.93
CA PHE A 446 17.96 9.39 16.99
C PHE A 446 16.67 9.81 17.71
N LEU A 447 16.31 9.12 18.80
CA LEU A 447 15.12 9.46 19.59
C LEU A 447 15.19 10.84 20.25
N GLU A 448 16.38 11.28 20.67
CA GLU A 448 16.59 12.64 21.20
C GLU A 448 16.30 13.72 20.16
N ILE A 449 16.60 13.45 18.88
CA ILE A 449 16.30 14.33 17.75
C ILE A 449 14.82 14.28 17.39
N MET A 450 14.24 13.07 17.32
CA MET A 450 12.82 12.89 17.00
C MET A 450 11.90 13.51 18.06
N GLY A 451 12.33 13.58 19.32
CA GLY A 451 11.56 14.14 20.43
C GLY A 451 10.44 13.23 20.94
N GLY A 452 10.05 12.21 20.18
CA GLY A 452 8.96 11.30 20.50
C GLY A 452 9.18 9.87 20.00
N GLU A 453 8.26 8.98 20.39
CA GLU A 453 8.22 7.56 20.01
C GLU A 453 7.38 7.30 18.74
N LYS A 454 6.88 8.37 18.10
CA LYS A 454 6.01 8.29 16.93
C LYS A 454 6.56 9.12 15.78
N ASP A 455 6.28 8.69 14.56
CA ASP A 455 6.59 9.44 13.34
C ASP A 455 5.51 10.50 13.03
N SER A 456 5.70 11.25 11.93
CA SER A 456 4.74 12.25 11.44
C SER A 456 3.35 11.67 11.14
N ASN A 457 3.27 10.38 10.80
CA ASN A 457 2.03 9.66 10.51
C ASN A 457 1.39 9.01 11.76
N HIS A 458 1.86 9.35 12.96
CA HIS A 458 1.41 8.80 14.25
C HIS A 458 1.64 7.28 14.42
N GLN A 459 2.55 6.71 13.63
CA GLN A 459 2.97 5.33 13.73
C GLN A 459 4.05 5.20 14.79
N ASP A 460 3.98 4.14 15.59
CA ASP A 460 4.98 3.88 16.62
C ASP A 460 6.33 3.57 15.95
N ILE A 461 7.38 4.32 16.28
CA ILE A 461 8.78 4.11 15.85
C ILE A 461 9.43 3.06 16.75
N ILE A 462 9.19 3.18 18.05
CA ILE A 462 9.68 2.29 19.10
C ILE A 462 8.66 2.30 20.23
N ARG A 463 8.60 1.23 21.01
CA ARG A 463 7.89 1.25 22.29
C ARG A 463 8.88 1.10 23.41
N LEU A 464 9.06 2.16 24.22
CA LEU A 464 10.09 2.17 25.25
C LEU A 464 9.95 1.01 26.26
N ARG A 465 8.71 0.61 26.58
CA ARG A 465 8.42 -0.50 27.51
C ARG A 465 9.00 -1.85 27.06
N ASP A 466 9.05 -2.09 25.76
CA ASP A 466 9.54 -3.35 25.15
C ASP A 466 10.98 -3.21 24.64
N SER A 467 11.61 -2.05 24.92
CA SER A 467 12.99 -1.73 24.59
C SER A 467 13.89 -1.72 25.83
N ARG A 468 15.19 -1.52 25.62
CA ARG A 468 16.17 -1.29 26.70
C ARG A 468 16.39 0.19 27.00
N ILE A 469 15.52 1.05 26.50
CA ILE A 469 15.57 2.50 26.62
C ILE A 469 14.40 2.96 27.49
N LYS A 470 14.69 3.78 28.50
CA LYS A 470 13.70 4.32 29.44
C LYS A 470 13.68 5.84 29.39
N ARG A 471 12.49 6.43 29.50
CA ARG A 471 12.29 7.87 29.62
C ARG A 471 11.96 8.22 31.07
N SER A 472 12.76 9.09 31.68
CA SER A 472 12.54 9.56 33.05
C SER A 472 12.79 11.06 33.11
N GLY A 473 11.81 11.84 33.57
CA GLY A 473 11.91 13.30 33.65
C GLY A 473 12.22 13.99 32.32
N GLY A 474 11.72 13.45 31.19
CA GLY A 474 11.99 13.98 29.85
C GLY A 474 13.36 13.60 29.26
N LYS A 475 14.23 12.91 30.01
CA LYS A 475 15.53 12.43 29.54
C LYS A 475 15.44 10.94 29.16
N LEU A 476 16.08 10.58 28.05
CA LEU A 476 16.25 9.19 27.64
C LEU A 476 17.50 8.60 28.31
N SER A 477 17.39 7.36 28.75
CA SER A 477 18.47 6.60 29.38
C SER A 477 18.42 5.15 28.91
N ILE A 478 19.59 4.53 28.77
CA ILE A 478 19.70 3.11 28.39
C ILE A 478 19.86 2.30 29.68
N GLU A 479 19.25 1.13 29.74
CA GLU A 479 19.48 0.17 30.81
C GLU A 479 20.98 -0.15 30.95
N SER A 480 21.48 -0.17 32.19
CA SER A 480 22.91 -0.37 32.46
C SER A 480 23.41 -1.68 31.83
N GLY A 481 24.50 -1.59 31.05
CA GLY A 481 25.06 -2.73 30.31
C GLY A 481 24.54 -2.89 28.87
N TYR A 482 23.41 -2.27 28.50
CA TYR A 482 22.76 -2.50 27.19
C TYR A 482 23.12 -1.49 26.10
N ALA A 483 24.04 -0.55 26.35
CA ALA A 483 24.41 0.50 25.39
C ALA A 483 24.86 -0.06 24.03
N LYS A 484 25.71 -1.09 24.05
CA LYS A 484 26.25 -1.78 22.86
C LYS A 484 25.45 -3.02 22.44
N HIS A 485 24.30 -3.27 23.05
CA HIS A 485 23.39 -4.32 22.59
C HIS A 485 22.59 -3.80 21.38
N PRO A 486 22.11 -4.68 20.49
CA PRO A 486 21.22 -4.27 19.41
C PRO A 486 19.95 -3.62 19.97
N VAL A 487 19.43 -2.64 19.25
CA VAL A 487 18.14 -2.02 19.59
C VAL A 487 17.01 -3.04 19.39
N VAL A 488 16.08 -3.07 20.35
CA VAL A 488 14.90 -3.95 20.33
C VAL A 488 13.64 -3.16 20.66
N GLY A 489 12.46 -3.71 20.31
CA GLY A 489 11.18 -3.01 20.47
C GLY A 489 10.95 -1.93 19.41
N VAL A 490 11.78 -1.91 18.36
CA VAL A 490 11.67 -1.00 17.22
C VAL A 490 10.75 -1.59 16.15
N THR A 491 9.89 -0.76 15.56
CA THR A 491 9.03 -1.15 14.45
C THR A 491 9.78 -1.01 13.12
N TRP A 492 9.20 -1.53 12.04
CA TRP A 492 9.76 -1.31 10.71
C TRP A 492 9.81 0.19 10.36
N TYR A 493 8.79 0.95 10.77
CA TYR A 493 8.75 2.41 10.56
C TYR A 493 9.88 3.13 11.28
N GLY A 494 10.18 2.73 12.52
CA GLY A 494 11.30 3.30 13.26
C GLY A 494 12.67 2.94 12.68
N ALA A 495 12.82 1.71 12.18
CA ALA A 495 14.02 1.27 11.48
C ALA A 495 14.27 2.10 10.20
N VAL A 496 13.22 2.32 9.39
CA VAL A 496 13.31 3.17 8.19
C VAL A 496 13.60 4.63 8.53
N ALA A 497 12.94 5.18 9.54
CA ALA A 497 13.16 6.57 9.95
C ALA A 497 14.59 6.80 10.44
N TYR A 498 15.14 5.86 11.23
CA TYR A 498 16.55 5.89 11.63
C TYR A 498 17.47 5.80 10.41
N ALA A 499 17.23 4.84 9.51
CA ALA A 499 18.08 4.65 8.33
C ALA A 499 18.13 5.93 7.48
N LYS A 500 16.97 6.56 7.24
CA LYS A 500 16.88 7.84 6.52
C LYS A 500 17.63 8.97 7.24
N TRP A 501 17.52 9.04 8.57
CA TRP A 501 18.24 10.06 9.36
C TRP A 501 19.75 9.99 9.17
N VAL A 502 20.31 8.79 9.16
CA VAL A 502 21.75 8.58 8.96
C VAL A 502 22.16 8.57 7.47
N GLY A 503 21.20 8.86 6.56
CA GLY A 503 21.41 8.88 5.11
C GLY A 503 21.55 7.51 4.45
N LYS A 504 21.10 6.45 5.12
CA LYS A 504 21.12 5.05 4.66
C LYS A 504 19.68 4.56 4.35
N ARG A 505 19.52 3.28 4.03
CA ARG A 505 18.24 2.57 3.87
C ARG A 505 18.28 1.23 4.60
N LEU A 506 17.17 0.49 4.65
CA LEU A 506 17.21 -0.91 5.05
C LEU A 506 17.74 -1.78 3.89
N PRO A 507 18.42 -2.90 4.18
CA PRO A 507 18.79 -3.87 3.16
C PRO A 507 17.54 -4.50 2.54
N THR A 508 17.63 -4.88 1.27
CA THR A 508 16.63 -5.78 0.70
C THR A 508 16.77 -7.19 1.29
N GLU A 509 15.72 -8.00 1.22
CA GLU A 509 15.76 -9.40 1.65
C GLU A 509 16.88 -10.15 0.93
N ALA A 510 17.06 -9.89 -0.36
CA ALA A 510 18.11 -10.48 -1.17
C ALA A 510 19.51 -10.01 -0.77
N GLU A 511 19.72 -8.70 -0.61
CA GLU A 511 20.99 -8.15 -0.14
C GLU A 511 21.38 -8.71 1.24
N TRP A 512 20.42 -8.81 2.14
CA TRP A 512 20.64 -9.37 3.46
C TRP A 512 21.06 -10.84 3.37
N GLU A 513 20.36 -11.63 2.55
CA GLU A 513 20.60 -13.06 2.39
C GLU A 513 21.98 -13.36 1.82
N ILE A 514 22.40 -12.62 0.78
CA ILE A 514 23.71 -12.76 0.16
C ILE A 514 24.82 -12.30 1.11
N ALA A 515 24.60 -11.19 1.83
CA ALA A 515 25.52 -10.72 2.86
C ALA A 515 25.71 -11.75 3.97
N ALA A 516 24.64 -12.42 4.40
CA ALA A 516 24.68 -13.40 5.48
C ALA A 516 25.52 -14.63 5.11
N ARG A 517 25.51 -15.05 3.85
CA ARG A 517 26.30 -16.19 3.36
C ARG A 517 27.81 -15.97 3.34
N GLY A 518 28.28 -14.73 3.48
CA GLY A 518 29.72 -14.46 3.55
C GLY A 518 30.49 -14.85 2.28
N GLY A 519 29.85 -14.92 1.11
CA GLY A 519 30.51 -15.36 -0.13
C GLY A 519 30.55 -16.87 -0.35
N MET A 520 30.04 -17.66 0.60
CA MET A 520 29.85 -19.11 0.41
C MET A 520 28.48 -19.41 -0.18
N GLU A 521 28.43 -19.86 -1.42
CA GLU A 521 27.19 -20.00 -2.18
C GLU A 521 26.21 -21.03 -1.59
N ASN A 522 26.71 -22.16 -1.08
CA ASN A 522 25.89 -23.30 -0.65
C ASN A 522 25.73 -23.43 0.87
N SER A 523 26.28 -22.50 1.66
CA SER A 523 26.24 -22.60 3.12
C SER A 523 24.83 -22.38 3.68
N LEU A 524 24.46 -23.24 4.64
CA LEU A 524 23.21 -23.12 5.39
C LEU A 524 23.25 -21.96 6.40
N TYR A 525 24.41 -21.69 6.98
CA TYR A 525 24.67 -20.68 8.00
C TYR A 525 25.84 -19.77 7.58
N PRO A 526 26.04 -18.60 8.22
CA PRO A 526 27.13 -17.68 7.87
C PRO A 526 28.54 -18.26 7.97
N MET A 527 28.71 -19.36 8.71
CA MET A 527 29.99 -20.03 8.98
C MET A 527 30.11 -21.40 8.31
N GLY A 528 29.20 -21.74 7.39
CA GLY A 528 29.18 -23.05 6.72
C GLY A 528 27.86 -23.81 6.94
N ASP A 529 27.95 -25.13 7.05
CA ASP A 529 26.77 -26.01 7.11
C ASP A 529 26.27 -26.29 8.54
N ASP A 530 27.03 -25.87 9.55
CA ASP A 530 26.66 -25.96 10.96
C ASP A 530 26.88 -24.61 11.66
N ILE A 531 26.21 -24.42 12.80
CA ILE A 531 26.36 -23.27 13.68
C ILE A 531 26.34 -23.69 15.15
N GLU A 532 27.36 -23.23 15.86
CA GLU A 532 27.53 -23.43 17.29
C GLU A 532 27.21 -22.17 18.11
N LYS A 533 26.93 -22.34 19.41
CA LYS A 533 26.69 -21.20 20.32
C LYS A 533 27.90 -20.28 20.52
N SER A 534 29.09 -20.71 20.12
CA SER A 534 30.33 -19.92 20.09
C SER A 534 30.37 -18.95 18.90
N GLN A 535 29.47 -19.10 17.92
CA GLN A 535 29.47 -18.35 16.66
C GLN A 535 28.28 -17.40 16.51
N ALA A 536 27.19 -17.62 17.26
CA ALA A 536 26.03 -16.73 17.26
C ALA A 536 25.24 -16.84 18.57
N ASN A 537 24.46 -15.79 18.88
CA ASN A 537 23.57 -15.80 20.04
C ASN A 537 22.19 -16.39 19.70
N PHE A 538 21.93 -17.62 20.13
CA PHE A 538 20.63 -18.29 19.95
C PHE A 538 20.39 -19.30 21.08
N PHE A 539 19.12 -19.62 21.33
CA PHE A 539 18.69 -20.42 22.48
C PHE A 539 19.37 -19.95 23.79
N SER A 540 19.28 -18.63 24.02
CA SER A 540 19.87 -17.87 25.14
C SER A 540 18.80 -17.15 25.94
N ALA A 541 19.19 -16.45 27.01
CA ALA A 541 18.26 -15.72 27.87
C ALA A 541 18.00 -14.26 27.44
N ASP A 542 18.94 -13.66 26.70
CA ASP A 542 18.86 -12.25 26.28
C ASP A 542 19.79 -11.97 25.07
N THR A 543 19.71 -10.74 24.57
CA THR A 543 20.67 -10.17 23.62
C THR A 543 22.08 -10.09 24.21
N THR A 544 23.09 -10.09 23.33
CA THR A 544 24.50 -9.87 23.65
C THR A 544 24.99 -8.58 23.00
N THR A 545 26.12 -8.04 23.46
CA THR A 545 26.79 -6.93 22.78
C THR A 545 27.07 -7.27 21.32
N VAL A 546 26.88 -6.31 20.42
CA VAL A 546 27.25 -6.51 19.01
C VAL A 546 28.75 -6.80 18.89
N MET A 547 29.13 -7.58 17.88
CA MET A 547 30.50 -8.02 17.61
C MET A 547 31.11 -8.92 18.71
N SER A 548 30.26 -9.63 19.49
CA SER A 548 30.74 -10.61 20.47
C SER A 548 31.19 -11.93 19.84
N TYR A 549 30.78 -12.17 18.60
CA TYR A 549 31.04 -13.40 17.85
C TYR A 549 31.93 -13.13 16.64
N ILE A 550 32.49 -14.18 16.05
CA ILE A 550 33.33 -14.06 14.85
C ILE A 550 32.51 -13.51 13.66
N PRO A 551 33.09 -12.66 12.81
CA PRO A 551 32.44 -12.21 11.58
C PRO A 551 32.50 -13.29 10.50
N ASN A 552 31.59 -13.23 9.52
CA ASN A 552 31.70 -14.05 8.31
C ASN A 552 32.83 -13.56 7.38
N ASP A 553 33.07 -14.21 6.25
CA ASP A 553 34.21 -13.87 5.37
C ASP A 553 34.11 -12.48 4.71
N TYR A 554 32.93 -11.85 4.74
CA TYR A 554 32.77 -10.44 4.37
C TYR A 554 33.10 -9.45 5.49
N GLY A 555 33.40 -9.93 6.70
CA GLY A 555 33.62 -9.08 7.87
C GLY A 555 32.34 -8.60 8.55
N LEU A 556 31.21 -9.27 8.30
CA LEU A 556 29.92 -8.93 8.90
C LEU A 556 29.68 -9.74 10.18
N TYR A 557 29.31 -9.02 11.24
CA TYR A 557 29.02 -9.55 12.56
C TYR A 557 27.51 -9.71 12.77
N ASP A 558 27.16 -10.64 13.66
CA ASP A 558 25.79 -10.89 14.12
C ASP A 558 24.78 -11.04 12.97
N MET A 559 25.19 -11.58 11.82
CA MET A 559 24.29 -11.82 10.67
C MET A 559 23.17 -12.80 11.02
N VAL A 560 23.36 -13.65 12.02
CA VAL A 560 22.33 -14.55 12.53
C VAL A 560 22.35 -14.56 14.05
N GLY A 561 21.18 -14.82 14.64
CA GLY A 561 20.99 -14.77 16.07
C GLY A 561 20.95 -13.34 16.61
N ASN A 562 21.02 -13.20 17.92
CA ASN A 562 20.85 -11.94 18.66
C ASN A 562 19.47 -11.31 18.42
N VAL A 563 19.19 -10.71 17.27
CA VAL A 563 17.87 -10.13 16.92
C VAL A 563 17.48 -10.47 15.48
N TYR A 564 16.17 -10.64 15.25
CA TYR A 564 15.69 -10.65 13.87
C TYR A 564 15.84 -9.26 13.28
N GLU A 565 16.16 -9.17 12.00
CA GLU A 565 16.41 -7.89 11.35
C GLU A 565 15.36 -7.54 10.31
N TRP A 566 14.80 -6.34 10.43
CA TRP A 566 13.88 -5.79 9.44
C TRP A 566 14.57 -5.55 8.09
N CYS A 567 13.98 -6.10 7.03
CA CYS A 567 14.34 -5.80 5.65
C CYS A 567 13.36 -4.78 5.05
N GLN A 568 13.76 -4.17 3.93
CA GLN A 568 12.91 -3.22 3.20
C GLN A 568 11.67 -3.90 2.59
N ASP A 569 11.79 -5.17 2.23
CA ASP A 569 10.83 -5.91 1.39
C ASP A 569 9.50 -6.20 2.08
N TRP A 570 8.43 -6.19 1.30
CA TRP A 570 7.20 -6.86 1.69
C TRP A 570 7.39 -8.38 1.66
N TYR A 571 6.73 -9.09 2.56
CA TYR A 571 6.73 -10.54 2.58
C TYR A 571 5.65 -11.08 1.64
N GLY A 572 6.04 -11.97 0.72
CA GLY A 572 5.13 -12.80 -0.07
C GLY A 572 5.49 -14.27 0.11
N TYR A 573 4.50 -15.10 0.45
CA TYR A 573 4.72 -16.53 0.72
C TYR A 573 5.31 -17.26 -0.51
N ASN A 574 4.75 -17.03 -1.71
CA ASN A 574 5.23 -17.61 -2.98
C ASN A 574 6.19 -16.67 -3.74
N TYR A 575 6.78 -15.67 -3.08
CA TYR A 575 7.56 -14.65 -3.81
C TYR A 575 8.76 -15.23 -4.56
N TYR A 576 9.38 -16.31 -4.05
CA TYR A 576 10.56 -16.90 -4.70
C TYR A 576 10.21 -17.60 -6.02
N GLU A 577 8.98 -18.07 -6.19
CA GLU A 577 8.51 -18.62 -7.48
C GLU A 577 8.33 -17.50 -8.52
N ILE A 578 7.92 -16.31 -8.05
CA ILE A 578 7.66 -15.13 -8.90
C ILE A 578 8.98 -14.44 -9.26
N SER A 579 9.90 -14.29 -8.32
CA SER A 579 11.16 -13.56 -8.51
C SER A 579 12.12 -14.22 -9.52
N ILE A 580 11.85 -15.46 -9.95
CA ILE A 580 12.55 -16.08 -11.07
C ILE A 580 12.36 -15.26 -12.36
N GLN A 581 11.20 -14.64 -12.53
CA GLN A 581 10.87 -13.84 -13.71
C GLN A 581 11.54 -12.46 -13.70
N GLU A 582 11.85 -11.96 -12.50
CA GLU A 582 12.48 -10.65 -12.27
C GLU A 582 13.72 -10.82 -11.35
N PRO A 583 14.79 -11.46 -11.86
CA PRO A 583 15.95 -11.84 -11.04
C PRO A 583 16.87 -10.65 -10.71
N GLU A 584 16.69 -9.50 -11.37
CA GLU A 584 17.55 -8.33 -11.22
C GLU A 584 17.13 -7.47 -10.02
N ASN A 585 18.01 -7.35 -9.03
CA ASN A 585 17.84 -6.57 -7.80
C ASN A 585 16.43 -6.74 -7.17
N PRO A 586 16.01 -7.97 -6.84
CA PRO A 586 14.64 -8.22 -6.38
C PRO A 586 14.36 -7.51 -5.05
N LYS A 587 13.24 -6.77 -4.99
CA LYS A 587 12.83 -5.92 -3.85
C LYS A 587 11.59 -6.41 -3.09
N GLY A 588 11.22 -7.68 -3.28
CA GLY A 588 9.98 -8.22 -2.74
C GLY A 588 8.78 -7.87 -3.62
N PRO A 589 7.57 -8.32 -3.24
CA PRO A 589 6.33 -7.84 -3.82
C PRO A 589 6.18 -6.33 -3.60
N LEU A 590 5.49 -5.65 -4.53
CA LEU A 590 5.24 -4.20 -4.45
C LEU A 590 4.38 -3.81 -3.24
N GLN A 591 3.49 -4.71 -2.79
CA GLN A 591 2.62 -4.52 -1.63
C GLN A 591 2.50 -5.80 -0.81
N GLY A 592 2.21 -5.65 0.48
CA GLY A 592 1.99 -6.78 1.37
C GLY A 592 1.40 -6.35 2.71
N VAL A 593 1.03 -7.34 3.51
CA VAL A 593 0.55 -7.13 4.90
C VAL A 593 1.73 -7.15 5.88
N TYR A 594 2.71 -8.02 5.62
CA TYR A 594 3.85 -8.25 6.49
C TYR A 594 5.15 -7.79 5.82
N ARG A 595 6.10 -7.31 6.62
CA ARG A 595 7.49 -7.05 6.20
C ARG A 595 8.37 -8.25 6.53
N VAL A 596 9.45 -8.39 5.78
CA VAL A 596 10.40 -9.50 5.95
C VAL A 596 11.31 -9.25 7.15
N LEU A 597 11.53 -10.31 7.93
CA LEU A 597 12.50 -10.41 9.01
C LEU A 597 13.48 -11.55 8.71
N ARG A 598 14.77 -11.33 8.97
CA ARG A 598 15.85 -12.30 8.70
C ARG A 598 16.74 -12.55 9.92
N GLY A 599 17.51 -13.64 9.88
CA GLY A 599 18.62 -13.90 10.82
C GLY A 599 18.28 -14.68 12.10
N GLY A 600 17.01 -14.78 12.49
CA GLY A 600 16.68 -15.37 13.80
C GLY A 600 17.04 -14.44 14.96
N CYS A 601 16.74 -14.85 16.19
CA CYS A 601 17.08 -14.06 17.38
C CYS A 601 17.63 -14.93 18.51
N TRP A 602 17.97 -14.32 19.64
CA TRP A 602 18.46 -15.02 20.83
C TRP A 602 17.50 -16.10 21.37
N LYS A 603 16.20 -16.02 21.08
CA LYS A 603 15.19 -17.05 21.43
C LYS A 603 15.07 -18.17 20.39
N SER A 604 15.60 -17.96 19.19
CA SER A 604 15.46 -18.89 18.08
C SER A 604 16.19 -20.20 18.35
N LEU A 605 15.69 -21.26 17.73
CA LEU A 605 16.42 -22.52 17.59
C LEU A 605 17.38 -22.44 16.40
N LYS A 606 18.27 -23.42 16.30
CA LYS A 606 19.30 -23.51 15.27
C LYS A 606 18.71 -23.47 13.85
N GLU A 607 17.54 -24.05 13.65
CA GLU A 607 16.88 -24.16 12.34
C GLU A 607 16.38 -22.79 11.82
N ASP A 608 16.12 -21.85 12.73
CA ASP A 608 15.67 -20.50 12.37
C ASP A 608 16.84 -19.55 12.01
N LEU A 609 18.09 -20.01 12.16
CA LEU A 609 19.30 -19.22 11.84
C LEU A 609 19.81 -19.46 10.43
N ARG A 610 19.14 -20.30 9.63
CA ARG A 610 19.59 -20.54 8.25
C ARG A 610 19.61 -19.22 7.46
N CYS A 611 20.63 -19.03 6.63
CA CYS A 611 20.76 -17.82 5.81
C CYS A 611 19.55 -17.57 4.92
N SER A 612 18.85 -18.62 4.48
CA SER A 612 17.63 -18.56 3.66
C SER A 612 16.33 -18.45 4.48
N ARG A 613 16.36 -18.60 5.81
CA ARG A 613 15.16 -18.63 6.65
C ARG A 613 14.42 -17.31 6.60
N ARG A 614 13.14 -17.36 6.24
CA ARG A 614 12.26 -16.18 6.19
C ARG A 614 11.36 -16.10 7.42
N HIS A 615 11.31 -14.94 8.04
CA HIS A 615 10.30 -14.60 9.02
C HIS A 615 9.53 -13.37 8.57
N ARG A 616 8.38 -13.11 9.21
CA ARG A 616 7.49 -12.01 8.81
C ARG A 616 6.70 -11.50 9.99
N ASN A 617 6.44 -10.20 10.00
CA ASN A 617 5.47 -9.63 10.91
C ASN A 617 4.90 -8.31 10.36
N ASN A 618 3.83 -7.80 10.96
CA ASN A 618 3.26 -6.51 10.56
C ASN A 618 4.31 -5.41 10.79
N PRO A 619 4.40 -4.40 9.90
CA PRO A 619 5.40 -3.34 10.01
C PRO A 619 5.31 -2.53 11.32
N GLY A 620 4.11 -2.43 11.90
CA GLY A 620 3.87 -1.77 13.19
C GLY A 620 4.04 -2.67 14.41
N THR A 621 4.39 -3.95 14.24
CA THR A 621 4.59 -4.85 15.38
C THR A 621 5.82 -4.45 16.17
N VAL A 622 5.63 -4.32 17.48
CA VAL A 622 6.70 -4.13 18.46
C VAL A 622 7.03 -5.49 19.07
N ASN A 623 8.32 -5.85 19.11
CA ASN A 623 8.79 -7.05 19.78
C ASN A 623 10.22 -6.86 20.32
N GLY A 624 10.48 -7.36 21.53
CA GLY A 624 11.80 -7.36 22.16
C GLY A 624 12.85 -8.27 21.48
N THR A 625 12.51 -8.90 20.35
CA THR A 625 13.44 -9.70 19.54
C THR A 625 13.70 -9.12 18.15
N TYR A 626 13.12 -7.95 17.81
CA TYR A 626 13.24 -7.34 16.48
C TYR A 626 14.16 -6.11 16.55
N GLY A 627 15.16 -6.10 15.69
CA GLY A 627 16.10 -5.01 15.45
C GLY A 627 16.28 -4.81 13.94
N PHE A 628 17.39 -4.17 13.55
CA PHE A 628 17.70 -3.92 12.14
C PHE A 628 19.16 -3.49 11.96
N ARG A 629 19.63 -3.56 10.72
CA ARG A 629 20.89 -2.93 10.27
C ARG A 629 20.61 -2.11 9.01
N CYS A 630 21.51 -1.19 8.66
CA CYS A 630 21.34 -0.36 7.47
C CYS A 630 22.19 -0.84 6.29
N ALA A 631 21.76 -0.47 5.10
CA ALA A 631 22.46 -0.62 3.83
C ALA A 631 22.49 0.73 3.09
N ALA A 632 23.41 0.86 2.13
CA ALA A 632 23.54 2.04 1.28
C ALA A 632 23.95 1.63 -0.13
N ASP A 633 23.52 2.40 -1.12
CA ASP A 633 23.98 2.24 -2.49
C ASP A 633 25.45 2.69 -2.58
N VAL A 634 26.21 2.19 -3.56
CA VAL A 634 27.63 2.54 -3.75
C VAL A 634 27.88 3.21 -5.10
N GLN A 635 28.91 4.06 -5.17
CA GLN A 635 29.37 4.74 -6.39
C GLN A 635 30.84 4.46 -6.66
#